data_AF-A0A086TIZ8-F1
#
_entry.id   AF-A0A086TIZ8-F1
#
_cell.length_a   1.000
_cell.length_b   1.000
_cell.length_c   1.000
_cell.angle_alpha   90.00
_cell.angle_beta   90.00
_cell.angle_gamma   90.00
#
_symmetry.space_group_name_H-M   'P 1'
#
loop_
_entity.id
_entity.type
_entity.pdbx_description
1 polymer ?
#
loop_
_entity_poly.entity_id
_entity_poly.type
_entity_poly.pdbx_seq_one_letter_code
_entity_poly.pdbx_strand_id
1 'polypeptide(L)'
;MSRRPAPELAVQTTRSWLKTAIAFVPFLTLVISAWLYALHLDTLANQSMYNAKVQSRQQQEQEQKQQQENQTSSQDNVVIGDSKDNIFYFVQVSDLHISTFRKASTANFYTFLSTALPLVDPAFVVVTGDLTDAKDQQLVGSMQYVDEWVTYKNALEESGVLKKRNGTFWHDLRGNHDCFNVPDWDSKENMYADMSATKTPGFMFDVKTEYGKYGFIGIDACPKPGPARPYNFFGLFETPDMDSLARRLTLSQGNNHTFVFSHYPVTTTMFGQTSTGASFADLSKSFSVYMCGHLHKLKWGLGDALQAYQPTHFLELEVGDMKQNGIYRIMVVDHDMISFTDVSMPMTTIPPAIMPAHPDDAFVEEGDDDKGNSFSDPKLQKKKRPALGRRLPTNPIIVVSNPKDSRYLIPKHEPVNRIATSTHIRFLVWTDSQAPPPEYHEHMRKDIKIELRIDGQPHLNPSTFVGVREHDKNEEEEFLPLYVSEWDAQKYNDGKEHELEVKVVDRYGRVSSSTTVFRVDGQRSDMKGGFAEWVMWANVALMLKALFTTGYLFVTLVLLILPKLYSLYLQTSPPPSPTTKSSEYILDPSASSTDSPVFKNGYEAWLDQKCRHLYRLSSTLSTVPSRNRFWNRFVNHTIHAHVLRFVHFSTQPVLFYLTLIFALMLVTVPHFWGNFVPAAGDQGQGYFYLQGIYLPHAGGHLGGGLGAASVDHAGPDRVGKPLSVISGAIASLTGGRIAPSLSSSQEAAAIAGTWIPMADTWMSTIWTVVYDLVIFLYYLTLCATPSGYLYSPTNPHRLRPYHRTWYVRCLMFGIWMFRCCSVLMTAELYGPSVVWSGIGTWWLVVVGWLMFMVGWSRSRNEKDIISLRGEEEASEEQTMMMDNEAGTRRQVLTTTYQHQEKIRLVSSDWVNTNGVEEEEEDDDESDEEHDSGVNGTYSDETKALLNGGSNDAGDSVDPVQALEAGANKKRRHQRGRGGKPAQSKPHV
;
A
#
# COMPACT_ATOMS: atom_id res chain seq x y z
N MET A 1 -42.39 11.58 49.64
CA MET A 1 -42.99 12.61 48.74
C MET A 1 -42.28 12.52 47.40
N SER A 2 -42.98 12.03 46.36
CA SER A 2 -42.41 11.73 45.05
C SER A 2 -42.05 13.02 44.30
N ARG A 3 -40.78 13.22 43.92
CA ARG A 3 -40.43 14.19 42.88
C ARG A 3 -40.69 13.52 41.53
N ARG A 4 -41.84 13.81 40.92
CA ARG A 4 -42.02 13.66 39.48
C ARG A 4 -41.00 14.59 38.78
N PRO A 5 -40.28 14.15 37.75
CA PRO A 5 -39.53 15.07 36.90
C PRO A 5 -40.54 15.99 36.18
N ALA A 6 -40.24 17.28 36.14
CA ALA A 6 -41.14 18.31 35.64
C ALA A 6 -41.44 18.14 34.13
N PRO A 7 -42.72 18.16 33.70
CA PRO A 7 -43.12 18.03 32.30
C PRO A 7 -42.55 19.15 31.39
N GLU A 8 -42.17 20.28 31.98
CA GLU A 8 -41.66 21.45 31.27
C GLU A 8 -40.26 21.23 30.66
N LEU A 9 -39.39 20.47 31.34
CA LEU A 9 -38.05 20.14 30.84
C LEU A 9 -38.11 19.15 29.65
N ALA A 10 -39.07 18.22 29.69
CA ALA A 10 -39.33 17.28 28.59
C ALA A 10 -39.90 18.01 27.35
N VAL A 11 -40.73 19.05 27.55
CA VAL A 11 -41.29 19.87 26.46
C VAL A 11 -40.23 20.78 25.83
N GLN A 12 -39.30 21.35 26.62
CA GLN A 12 -38.22 22.19 26.09
C GLN A 12 -37.15 21.39 25.33
N THR A 13 -36.82 20.19 25.81
CA THR A 13 -35.88 19.29 25.14
C THR A 13 -36.46 18.77 23.81
N THR A 14 -37.73 18.37 23.78
CA THR A 14 -38.42 17.96 22.54
C THR A 14 -38.51 19.10 21.52
N ARG A 15 -38.79 20.34 21.94
CA ARG A 15 -38.77 21.52 21.06
C ARG A 15 -37.38 21.84 20.49
N SER A 16 -36.31 21.66 21.27
CA SER A 16 -34.94 21.90 20.82
C SER A 16 -34.49 20.85 19.80
N TRP A 17 -34.82 19.58 20.03
CA TRP A 17 -34.59 18.50 19.06
C TRP A 17 -35.38 18.70 17.76
N LEU A 18 -36.63 19.19 17.84
CA LEU A 18 -37.42 19.50 16.64
C LEU A 18 -36.76 20.61 15.81
N LYS A 19 -36.32 21.71 16.44
CA LYS A 19 -35.58 22.79 15.75
C LYS A 19 -34.25 22.30 15.17
N THR A 20 -33.53 21.47 15.92
CA THR A 20 -32.28 20.84 15.47
C THR A 20 -32.52 19.98 14.25
N ALA A 21 -33.54 19.12 14.28
CA ALA A 21 -33.90 18.25 13.18
C ALA A 21 -34.21 19.07 11.92
N ILE A 22 -35.04 20.11 12.03
CA ILE A 22 -35.37 21.01 10.90
C ILE A 22 -34.10 21.66 10.32
N ALA A 23 -33.21 22.17 11.17
CA ALA A 23 -31.96 22.79 10.73
C ALA A 23 -30.95 21.78 10.12
N PHE A 24 -31.04 20.52 10.52
CA PHE A 24 -30.12 19.46 10.10
C PHE A 24 -30.58 18.72 8.83
N VAL A 25 -31.88 18.70 8.53
CA VAL A 25 -32.46 18.02 7.37
C VAL A 25 -31.76 18.37 6.05
N PRO A 26 -31.54 19.64 5.66
CA PRO A 26 -30.90 19.96 4.38
C PRO A 26 -29.49 19.38 4.25
N PHE A 27 -28.74 19.37 5.36
CA PHE A 27 -27.39 18.82 5.43
C PHE A 27 -27.42 17.29 5.31
N LEU A 28 -28.33 16.62 6.02
CA LEU A 28 -28.48 15.17 5.94
C LEU A 28 -28.92 14.72 4.54
N THR A 29 -29.86 15.44 3.93
CA THR A 29 -30.30 15.19 2.56
C THR A 29 -29.13 15.27 1.57
N LEU A 30 -28.29 16.31 1.66
CA LEU A 30 -27.11 16.45 0.80
C LEU A 30 -26.16 15.24 0.91
N VAL A 31 -25.85 14.82 2.14
CA VAL A 31 -24.96 13.66 2.39
C VAL A 31 -25.58 12.37 1.84
N ILE A 32 -26.86 12.12 2.12
CA ILE A 32 -27.55 10.92 1.64
C ILE A 32 -27.61 10.92 0.10
N SER A 33 -27.96 12.04 -0.52
CA SER A 33 -27.99 12.16 -1.99
C SER A 33 -26.62 11.91 -2.62
N ALA A 34 -25.54 12.39 -2.01
CA ALA A 34 -24.19 12.14 -2.47
C ALA A 34 -23.84 10.64 -2.41
N TRP A 35 -24.20 9.94 -1.33
CA TRP A 35 -23.97 8.50 -1.22
C TRP A 35 -24.84 7.66 -2.15
N LEU A 36 -26.11 8.03 -2.33
CA LEU A 36 -26.97 7.38 -3.33
C LEU A 36 -26.40 7.55 -4.74
N TYR A 37 -25.83 8.72 -5.04
CA TYR A 37 -25.16 8.96 -6.31
C TYR A 37 -23.85 8.18 -6.44
N ALA A 38 -23.04 8.08 -5.38
CA ALA A 38 -21.83 7.26 -5.37
C ALA A 38 -22.14 5.77 -5.61
N LEU A 39 -23.23 5.25 -5.03
CA LEU A 39 -23.72 3.89 -5.29
C LEU A 39 -24.19 3.71 -6.74
N HIS A 40 -24.84 4.73 -7.31
CA HIS A 40 -25.22 4.73 -8.72
C HIS A 40 -23.99 4.68 -9.64
N LEU A 41 -22.96 5.49 -9.36
CA LEU A 41 -21.68 5.45 -10.07
C LEU A 41 -21.00 4.09 -9.98
N ASP A 42 -21.00 3.46 -8.80
CA ASP A 42 -20.43 2.12 -8.61
C ASP A 42 -21.19 1.07 -9.42
N THR A 43 -22.51 1.18 -9.48
CA THR A 43 -23.34 0.30 -10.31
C THR A 43 -23.03 0.46 -11.80
N LEU A 44 -22.80 1.69 -12.27
CA LEU A 44 -22.43 1.96 -13.66
C LEU A 44 -21.02 1.43 -13.97
N ALA A 45 -20.05 1.72 -13.11
CA ALA A 45 -18.66 1.31 -13.29
C ALA A 45 -18.49 -0.21 -13.33
N ASN A 46 -19.31 -0.96 -12.57
CA ASN A 46 -19.26 -2.42 -12.51
C ASN A 46 -20.33 -3.10 -13.36
N GLN A 47 -20.99 -2.39 -14.29
CA GLN A 47 -22.12 -2.96 -15.03
C GLN A 47 -21.72 -4.19 -15.87
N SER A 48 -20.53 -4.21 -16.47
CA SER A 48 -19.98 -5.35 -17.22
C SER A 48 -19.69 -6.59 -16.36
N MET A 49 -19.61 -6.42 -15.05
CA MET A 49 -19.35 -7.52 -14.10
C MET A 49 -20.63 -8.29 -13.75
N TYR A 50 -21.81 -7.68 -13.91
CA TYR A 50 -23.08 -8.20 -13.38
C TYR A 50 -24.25 -8.17 -14.38
N ASN A 51 -24.00 -7.93 -15.67
CA ASN A 51 -25.06 -7.84 -16.70
C ASN A 51 -25.71 -9.20 -16.98
N ALA A 52 -26.55 -9.65 -16.05
CA ALA A 52 -27.46 -10.77 -16.24
C ALA A 52 -28.73 -10.28 -16.94
N LYS A 53 -28.85 -10.48 -18.26
CA LYS A 53 -30.18 -10.66 -18.85
C LYS A 53 -30.66 -12.03 -18.42
N VAL A 54 -31.45 -12.07 -17.35
CA VAL A 54 -32.11 -13.28 -16.87
C VAL A 54 -33.09 -13.74 -17.94
N GLN A 55 -32.71 -14.75 -18.72
CA GLN A 55 -33.66 -15.68 -19.32
C GLN A 55 -33.56 -17.03 -18.61
N SER A 56 -34.66 -17.33 -17.91
CA SER A 56 -35.08 -18.62 -17.35
C SER A 56 -34.14 -19.36 -16.39
N ARG A 57 -34.20 -18.94 -15.11
CA ARG A 57 -33.85 -19.74 -13.91
C ARG A 57 -34.58 -21.08 -13.78
N GLN A 58 -35.59 -21.36 -14.62
CA GLN A 58 -36.42 -22.55 -14.48
C GLN A 58 -35.93 -23.78 -15.27
N GLN A 59 -34.92 -23.65 -16.14
CA GLN A 59 -34.35 -24.80 -16.87
C GLN A 59 -33.12 -25.41 -16.19
N GLN A 60 -32.31 -24.63 -15.47
CA GLN A 60 -31.08 -25.13 -14.83
C GLN A 60 -31.31 -25.77 -13.45
N GLU A 61 -32.36 -25.36 -12.72
CA GLU A 61 -32.72 -25.99 -11.44
C GLU A 61 -33.27 -27.43 -11.60
N GLN A 62 -33.67 -27.82 -12.82
CA GLN A 62 -34.09 -29.19 -13.13
C GLN A 62 -32.93 -30.09 -13.59
N GLU A 63 -31.87 -29.55 -14.19
CA GLU A 63 -30.66 -30.33 -14.55
C GLU A 63 -29.73 -30.54 -13.34
N GLN A 64 -29.63 -29.57 -12.42
CA GLN A 64 -28.81 -29.73 -11.20
C GLN A 64 -29.42 -30.67 -10.15
N LYS A 65 -30.73 -30.92 -10.18
CA LYS A 65 -31.40 -31.88 -9.29
C LYS A 65 -31.31 -33.34 -9.75
N GLN A 66 -30.67 -33.62 -10.89
CA GLN A 66 -30.44 -34.99 -11.38
C GLN A 66 -28.96 -35.43 -11.33
N GLN A 67 -28.03 -34.59 -10.88
CA GLN A 67 -26.60 -34.94 -10.76
C GLN A 67 -26.08 -34.99 -9.32
N GLN A 68 -26.97 -35.21 -8.36
CA GLN A 68 -26.59 -35.37 -6.95
C GLN A 68 -27.12 -36.69 -6.41
N GLU A 69 -26.63 -37.80 -6.97
CA GLU A 69 -26.59 -39.14 -6.37
C GLU A 69 -25.87 -40.10 -7.32
N ASN A 70 -24.54 -40.18 -7.20
CA ASN A 70 -23.69 -41.38 -7.38
C ASN A 70 -22.23 -40.95 -7.62
N GLN A 71 -21.52 -40.70 -6.53
CA GLN A 71 -20.09 -41.02 -6.46
C GLN A 71 -19.89 -41.92 -5.25
N THR A 72 -20.33 -43.16 -5.40
CA THR A 72 -19.76 -44.27 -4.67
C THR A 72 -18.27 -44.31 -4.98
N SER A 73 -17.45 -44.37 -3.95
CA SER A 73 -16.03 -44.70 -4.04
C SER A 73 -15.91 -46.08 -4.71
N SER A 74 -15.78 -46.13 -6.04
CA SER A 74 -15.17 -47.29 -6.67
C SER A 74 -13.72 -47.27 -6.21
N GLN A 75 -13.34 -48.22 -5.34
CA GLN A 75 -11.93 -48.55 -5.18
C GLN A 75 -11.42 -48.91 -6.57
N ASP A 76 -10.72 -47.98 -7.19
CA ASP A 76 -9.97 -48.28 -8.38
C ASP A 76 -8.73 -49.08 -7.94
N ASN A 77 -8.52 -50.24 -8.55
CA ASN A 77 -7.47 -51.21 -8.16
C ASN A 77 -6.05 -50.74 -8.56
N VAL A 78 -5.89 -49.46 -8.92
CA VAL A 78 -4.62 -48.85 -9.30
C VAL A 78 -3.71 -48.73 -8.09
N VAL A 79 -2.57 -49.43 -8.16
CA VAL A 79 -1.51 -49.41 -7.14
C VAL A 79 -0.30 -48.66 -7.69
N ILE A 80 0.17 -47.67 -6.93
CA ILE A 80 1.41 -46.95 -7.26
C ILE A 80 2.61 -47.88 -6.96
N GLY A 81 3.23 -48.40 -8.02
CA GLY A 81 4.34 -49.34 -7.96
C GLY A 81 5.60 -48.87 -8.70
N ASP A 82 6.34 -49.81 -9.25
CA ASP A 82 7.60 -49.61 -9.98
C ASP A 82 7.41 -49.35 -11.49
N SER A 83 6.19 -49.47 -12.02
CA SER A 83 5.92 -49.24 -13.44
C SER A 83 6.18 -47.78 -13.86
N LYS A 84 6.63 -47.58 -15.10
CA LYS A 84 6.80 -46.28 -15.75
C LYS A 84 5.51 -45.67 -16.30
N ASP A 85 4.37 -46.36 -16.14
CA ASP A 85 3.08 -45.93 -16.66
C ASP A 85 2.44 -44.81 -15.82
N ASN A 86 1.38 -44.20 -16.37
CA ASN A 86 0.49 -43.25 -15.70
C ASN A 86 1.16 -41.97 -15.20
N ILE A 87 2.23 -41.52 -15.86
CA ILE A 87 2.98 -40.35 -15.43
C ILE A 87 3.31 -39.41 -16.59
N PHE A 88 3.11 -38.12 -16.39
CA PHE A 88 3.66 -37.08 -17.28
C PHE A 88 3.99 -35.82 -16.46
N TYR A 89 4.79 -34.93 -17.05
CA TYR A 89 5.18 -33.68 -16.41
C TYR A 89 5.24 -32.52 -17.39
N PHE A 90 4.97 -31.32 -16.87
CA PHE A 90 4.98 -30.08 -17.63
C PHE A 90 5.63 -28.95 -16.81
N VAL A 91 5.98 -27.85 -17.47
CA VAL A 91 6.63 -26.71 -16.81
C VAL A 91 5.72 -25.49 -16.83
N GLN A 92 5.67 -24.77 -15.70
CA GLN A 92 5.12 -23.42 -15.61
C GLN A 92 6.25 -22.41 -15.41
N VAL A 93 6.20 -21.30 -16.13
CA VAL A 93 7.06 -20.13 -15.90
C VAL A 93 6.20 -18.87 -15.95
N SER A 94 6.63 -17.79 -15.28
CA SER A 94 5.90 -16.53 -15.25
C SER A 94 6.83 -15.34 -15.14
N ASP A 95 6.31 -14.15 -15.43
CA ASP A 95 6.95 -12.87 -15.12
C ASP A 95 8.36 -12.80 -15.74
N LEU A 96 8.42 -13.02 -17.06
CA LEU A 96 9.66 -13.01 -17.84
C LEU A 96 10.27 -11.61 -17.89
N HIS A 97 9.41 -10.62 -18.13
CA HIS A 97 9.76 -9.22 -18.31
C HIS A 97 10.96 -9.02 -19.23
N ILE A 98 10.83 -9.50 -20.47
CA ILE A 98 11.80 -9.18 -21.52
C ILE A 98 11.84 -7.66 -21.67
N SER A 99 13.03 -7.10 -21.51
CA SER A 99 13.20 -5.66 -21.41
C SER A 99 14.27 -5.14 -22.36
N THR A 100 13.95 -4.04 -23.05
CA THR A 100 14.92 -3.28 -23.84
C THR A 100 15.92 -2.55 -22.94
N PHE A 101 15.46 -2.09 -21.77
CA PHE A 101 16.26 -1.26 -20.86
C PHE A 101 16.96 -2.08 -19.76
N ARG A 102 16.42 -3.26 -19.41
CA ARG A 102 16.92 -4.12 -18.33
C ARG A 102 17.29 -5.51 -18.84
N LYS A 103 18.51 -5.65 -19.33
CA LYS A 103 18.97 -6.90 -19.96
C LYS A 103 19.04 -8.12 -19.03
N ALA A 104 19.09 -7.94 -17.71
CA ALA A 104 19.23 -9.05 -16.76
C ALA A 104 18.06 -10.05 -16.79
N SER A 105 16.81 -9.57 -16.84
CA SER A 105 15.63 -10.44 -16.92
C SER A 105 15.60 -11.22 -18.24
N THR A 106 15.91 -10.55 -19.34
CA THR A 106 16.06 -11.17 -20.66
C THR A 106 17.08 -12.32 -20.63
N ALA A 107 18.25 -12.13 -20.00
CA ALA A 107 19.26 -13.19 -19.89
C ALA A 107 18.78 -14.42 -19.11
N ASN A 108 17.97 -14.24 -18.06
CA ASN A 108 17.39 -15.37 -17.33
C ASN A 108 16.51 -16.20 -18.26
N PHE A 109 15.68 -15.55 -19.07
CA PHE A 109 14.83 -16.25 -20.03
C PHE A 109 15.65 -17.02 -21.09
N TYR A 110 16.70 -16.41 -21.65
CA TYR A 110 17.60 -17.12 -22.57
C TYR A 110 18.30 -18.31 -21.90
N THR A 111 18.70 -18.16 -20.63
CA THR A 111 19.29 -19.24 -19.83
C THR A 111 18.29 -20.37 -19.59
N PHE A 112 17.03 -20.04 -19.31
CA PHE A 112 15.96 -21.01 -19.19
C PHE A 112 15.81 -21.82 -20.49
N LEU A 113 15.71 -21.15 -21.63
CA LEU A 113 15.57 -21.80 -22.94
C LEU A 113 16.79 -22.64 -23.33
N SER A 114 18.01 -22.23 -22.98
CA SER A 114 19.24 -22.93 -23.38
C SER A 114 19.70 -24.02 -22.41
N THR A 115 19.27 -23.93 -21.15
CA THR A 115 19.81 -24.76 -20.06
C THR A 115 18.72 -25.57 -19.35
N ALA A 116 17.75 -24.90 -18.74
CA ALA A 116 16.75 -25.57 -17.91
C ALA A 116 15.76 -26.38 -18.75
N LEU A 117 15.23 -25.79 -19.81
CA LEU A 117 14.21 -26.41 -20.63
C LEU A 117 14.70 -27.67 -21.38
N PRO A 118 15.91 -27.69 -22.00
CA PRO A 118 16.45 -28.90 -22.61
C PRO A 118 16.92 -29.95 -21.60
N LEU A 119 17.19 -29.57 -20.34
CA LEU A 119 17.48 -30.51 -19.27
C LEU A 119 16.22 -31.25 -18.84
N VAL A 120 15.10 -30.53 -18.72
CA VAL A 120 13.84 -31.08 -18.24
C VAL A 120 13.10 -31.86 -19.33
N ASP A 121 13.08 -31.35 -20.58
CA ASP A 121 12.29 -31.86 -21.73
C ASP A 121 10.83 -32.22 -21.38
N PRO A 122 10.03 -31.27 -20.86
CA PRO A 122 8.65 -31.52 -20.45
C PRO A 122 7.72 -31.84 -21.62
N ALA A 123 6.50 -32.31 -21.33
CA ALA A 123 5.48 -32.51 -22.35
C ALA A 123 5.11 -31.19 -23.06
N PHE A 124 4.99 -30.11 -22.30
CA PHE A 124 4.74 -28.74 -22.76
C PHE A 124 5.13 -27.72 -21.68
N VAL A 125 5.09 -26.44 -22.04
CA VAL A 125 5.36 -25.27 -21.18
C VAL A 125 4.17 -24.33 -21.19
N VAL A 126 3.76 -23.86 -20.01
CA VAL A 126 2.80 -22.77 -19.84
C VAL A 126 3.50 -21.53 -19.28
N VAL A 127 3.34 -20.38 -19.94
CA VAL A 127 3.83 -19.08 -19.49
C VAL A 127 2.66 -18.23 -18.98
N THR A 128 2.60 -17.95 -17.68
CA THR A 128 1.47 -17.26 -17.06
C THR A 128 1.61 -15.74 -17.02
N GLY A 129 2.02 -15.12 -18.13
CA GLY A 129 1.99 -13.66 -18.30
C GLY A 129 3.26 -12.90 -17.95
N ASP A 130 3.18 -11.59 -18.15
CA ASP A 130 4.26 -10.60 -18.07
C ASP A 130 5.46 -11.03 -18.92
N LEU A 131 5.17 -11.28 -20.21
CA LEU A 131 6.15 -11.67 -21.21
C LEU A 131 7.15 -10.53 -21.44
N THR A 132 6.64 -9.31 -21.54
CA THR A 132 7.41 -8.07 -21.75
C THR A 132 7.46 -7.22 -20.48
N ASP A 133 8.37 -6.25 -20.44
CA ASP A 133 8.52 -5.36 -19.30
C ASP A 133 7.80 -4.03 -19.49
N ALA A 134 7.57 -3.58 -20.73
CA ALA A 134 6.65 -2.49 -21.11
C ALA A 134 6.79 -1.19 -20.29
N LYS A 135 7.96 -0.98 -19.68
CA LYS A 135 8.31 0.13 -18.81
C LYS A 135 9.34 0.98 -19.52
N ASP A 136 9.20 2.29 -19.43
CA ASP A 136 10.21 3.21 -19.95
C ASP A 136 11.53 3.12 -19.17
N GLN A 137 12.55 3.81 -19.68
CA GLN A 137 13.89 3.82 -19.09
C GLN A 137 13.90 4.41 -17.67
N GLN A 138 13.03 5.40 -17.39
CA GLN A 138 12.91 6.10 -16.11
C GLN A 138 12.06 5.34 -15.08
N LEU A 139 11.37 4.28 -15.50
CA LEU A 139 10.46 3.44 -14.70
C LEU A 139 9.20 4.16 -14.24
N VAL A 140 8.85 5.26 -14.91
CA VAL A 140 7.70 6.10 -14.59
C VAL A 140 6.52 5.67 -15.47
N GLY A 141 6.64 5.80 -16.78
CA GLY A 141 5.62 5.45 -17.75
C GLY A 141 5.62 3.99 -18.18
N SER A 142 4.75 3.69 -19.14
CA SER A 142 4.63 2.39 -19.78
C SER A 142 4.07 2.48 -21.19
N MET A 143 4.58 1.63 -22.08
CA MET A 143 4.08 1.41 -23.43
C MET A 143 4.60 0.06 -23.96
N GLN A 144 4.02 -0.41 -25.04
CA GLN A 144 4.51 -1.60 -25.73
C GLN A 144 5.71 -1.26 -26.62
N TYR A 145 6.84 -1.94 -26.38
CA TYR A 145 8.07 -1.76 -27.15
C TYR A 145 8.25 -2.91 -28.15
N VAL A 146 8.33 -2.60 -29.44
CA VAL A 146 8.52 -3.59 -30.51
C VAL A 146 9.73 -4.48 -30.25
N ASP A 147 10.84 -3.91 -29.79
CA ASP A 147 12.08 -4.64 -29.54
C ASP A 147 11.93 -5.72 -28.45
N GLU A 148 11.09 -5.50 -27.43
CA GLU A 148 10.84 -6.50 -26.37
C GLU A 148 10.08 -7.70 -26.95
N TRP A 149 9.04 -7.44 -27.74
CA TRP A 149 8.24 -8.47 -28.41
C TRP A 149 9.02 -9.23 -29.48
N VAL A 150 9.82 -8.53 -30.29
CA VAL A 150 10.72 -9.14 -31.28
C VAL A 150 11.77 -10.01 -30.58
N THR A 151 12.33 -9.55 -29.45
CA THR A 151 13.28 -10.33 -28.66
C THR A 151 12.63 -11.60 -28.11
N TYR A 152 11.42 -11.51 -27.56
CA TYR A 152 10.67 -12.66 -27.08
C TYR A 152 10.41 -13.69 -28.21
N LYS A 153 9.83 -13.23 -29.32
CA LYS A 153 9.55 -14.07 -30.49
C LYS A 153 10.80 -14.74 -31.05
N ASN A 154 11.88 -13.99 -31.22
CA ASN A 154 13.16 -14.52 -31.74
C ASN A 154 13.72 -15.59 -30.80
N ALA A 155 13.68 -15.38 -29.48
CA ALA A 155 14.15 -16.37 -28.51
C ALA A 155 13.37 -17.70 -28.62
N LEU A 156 12.05 -17.64 -28.83
CA LEU A 156 11.22 -18.84 -29.07
C LEU A 156 11.53 -19.52 -30.42
N GLU A 157 11.74 -18.74 -31.48
CA GLU A 157 12.10 -19.27 -32.80
C GLU A 157 13.49 -19.92 -32.81
N GLU A 158 14.48 -19.29 -32.17
CA GLU A 158 15.87 -19.74 -32.10
C GLU A 158 16.05 -20.97 -31.21
N SER A 159 15.29 -21.07 -30.12
CA SER A 159 15.26 -22.26 -29.27
C SER A 159 14.53 -23.44 -29.92
N GLY A 160 13.75 -23.19 -30.99
CA GLY A 160 13.00 -24.22 -31.71
C GLY A 160 11.74 -24.72 -31.00
N VAL A 161 11.37 -24.13 -29.86
CA VAL A 161 10.23 -24.58 -29.04
C VAL A 161 8.90 -24.46 -29.77
N LEU A 162 8.76 -23.48 -30.67
CA LEU A 162 7.54 -23.30 -31.48
C LEU A 162 7.30 -24.42 -32.50
N LYS A 163 8.32 -25.22 -32.82
CA LYS A 163 8.20 -26.36 -33.74
C LYS A 163 8.09 -27.70 -33.01
N LYS A 164 8.41 -27.74 -31.71
CA LYS A 164 8.28 -28.95 -30.90
C LYS A 164 6.81 -29.37 -30.83
N ARG A 165 6.56 -30.68 -30.85
CA ARG A 165 5.22 -31.30 -30.76
C ARG A 165 4.21 -30.68 -31.73
N ASN A 166 4.60 -30.46 -32.98
CA ASN A 166 3.74 -29.85 -34.02
C ASN A 166 3.12 -28.50 -33.60
N GLY A 167 3.84 -27.71 -32.79
CA GLY A 167 3.41 -26.38 -32.35
C GLY A 167 2.55 -26.36 -31.09
N THR A 168 2.36 -27.48 -30.41
CA THR A 168 1.58 -27.55 -29.16
C THR A 168 2.45 -27.61 -27.90
N PHE A 169 3.71 -27.20 -28.00
CA PHE A 169 4.65 -27.30 -26.89
C PHE A 169 4.68 -26.06 -25.99
N TRP A 170 4.36 -24.87 -26.52
CA TRP A 170 4.49 -23.60 -25.80
C TRP A 170 3.17 -22.83 -25.79
N HIS A 171 2.67 -22.52 -24.59
CA HIS A 171 1.41 -21.82 -24.39
C HIS A 171 1.63 -20.61 -23.47
N ASP A 172 1.42 -19.40 -23.97
CA ASP A 172 1.59 -18.18 -23.20
C ASP A 172 0.26 -17.45 -22.95
N LEU A 173 0.23 -16.62 -21.91
CA LEU A 173 -0.85 -15.69 -21.56
C LEU A 173 -0.29 -14.26 -21.50
N ARG A 174 -1.18 -13.27 -21.56
CA ARG A 174 -0.85 -11.88 -21.23
C ARG A 174 -0.82 -11.70 -19.71
N GLY A 175 0.12 -10.91 -19.23
CA GLY A 175 0.05 -10.27 -17.92
C GLY A 175 -0.22 -8.77 -18.01
N ASN A 176 -0.27 -8.08 -16.88
CA ASN A 176 -0.58 -6.64 -16.87
C ASN A 176 0.41 -5.83 -17.71
N HIS A 177 1.67 -6.25 -17.74
CA HIS A 177 2.69 -5.59 -18.55
C HIS A 177 2.46 -5.72 -20.06
N ASP A 178 1.93 -6.85 -20.50
CA ASP A 178 1.66 -7.13 -21.91
C ASP A 178 0.42 -6.39 -22.43
N CYS A 179 -0.36 -5.77 -21.54
CA CYS A 179 -1.53 -4.97 -21.87
C CYS A 179 -1.41 -3.50 -21.44
N PHE A 180 -0.25 -3.02 -20.96
CA PHE A 180 -0.08 -1.59 -20.70
C PHE A 180 -0.21 -0.77 -21.98
N ASN A 181 -1.05 0.27 -21.93
CA ASN A 181 -1.28 1.19 -23.03
C ASN A 181 -1.73 0.48 -24.33
N VAL A 182 -2.60 -0.53 -24.19
CA VAL A 182 -3.18 -1.28 -25.32
C VAL A 182 -4.65 -0.87 -25.47
N PRO A 183 -5.01 -0.17 -26.57
CA PRO A 183 -6.38 0.29 -26.81
C PRO A 183 -7.40 -0.84 -26.95
N ASP A 184 -7.09 -1.88 -27.71
CA ASP A 184 -7.99 -3.01 -27.94
C ASP A 184 -7.21 -4.19 -28.51
N TRP A 185 -7.89 -5.33 -28.70
CA TRP A 185 -7.23 -6.53 -29.21
C TRP A 185 -6.71 -6.43 -30.64
N ASP A 186 -7.37 -5.67 -31.50
CA ASP A 186 -7.02 -5.55 -32.92
C ASP A 186 -6.07 -4.36 -33.18
N SER A 187 -5.77 -3.57 -32.14
CA SER A 187 -4.82 -2.46 -32.18
C SER A 187 -3.40 -2.94 -32.47
N LYS A 188 -2.63 -2.14 -33.21
CA LYS A 188 -1.21 -2.41 -33.53
C LYS A 188 -0.33 -2.49 -32.27
N GLU A 189 -0.78 -1.88 -31.17
CA GLU A 189 -0.12 -1.94 -29.88
C GLU A 189 -0.29 -3.30 -29.20
N ASN A 190 -1.32 -4.08 -29.54
CA ASN A 190 -1.48 -5.45 -29.04
C ASN A 190 -0.55 -6.45 -29.75
N MET A 191 0.76 -6.29 -29.55
CA MET A 191 1.77 -7.15 -30.17
C MET A 191 1.69 -8.61 -29.69
N TYR A 192 0.99 -8.88 -28.58
CA TYR A 192 0.67 -10.25 -28.18
C TYR A 192 -0.09 -11.01 -29.27
N ALA A 193 -1.08 -10.40 -29.93
CA ALA A 193 -1.87 -11.06 -30.98
C ALA A 193 -1.00 -11.50 -32.19
N ASP A 194 0.13 -10.83 -32.43
CA ASP A 194 0.99 -11.08 -33.59
C ASP A 194 2.25 -11.91 -33.25
N MET A 195 2.85 -11.63 -32.10
CA MET A 195 4.22 -12.07 -31.75
C MET A 195 4.29 -13.11 -30.63
N SER A 196 3.21 -13.32 -29.86
CA SER A 196 3.14 -14.43 -28.90
C SER A 196 2.99 -15.79 -29.61
N ALA A 197 3.14 -16.87 -28.85
CA ALA A 197 2.86 -18.21 -29.33
C ALA A 197 1.35 -18.48 -29.42
N THR A 198 0.57 -18.06 -28.42
CA THR A 198 -0.86 -18.36 -28.33
C THR A 198 -1.72 -17.48 -29.25
N LYS A 199 -1.42 -16.18 -29.35
CA LYS A 199 -2.09 -15.21 -30.25
C LYS A 199 -3.59 -15.02 -30.04
N THR A 200 -4.18 -15.61 -29.01
CA THR A 200 -5.61 -15.53 -28.68
C THR A 200 -5.81 -15.17 -27.21
N PRO A 201 -6.99 -14.65 -26.81
CA PRO A 201 -7.29 -14.36 -25.40
C PRO A 201 -7.41 -15.67 -24.60
N GLY A 202 -6.26 -16.17 -24.15
CA GLY A 202 -6.12 -17.48 -23.51
C GLY A 202 -6.07 -18.66 -24.49
N PHE A 203 -5.96 -19.86 -23.93
CA PHE A 203 -5.85 -21.12 -24.67
C PHE A 203 -6.67 -22.23 -24.00
N MET A 204 -6.95 -23.31 -24.74
CA MET A 204 -7.55 -24.52 -24.19
C MET A 204 -7.05 -25.73 -24.96
N PHE A 205 -6.58 -26.75 -24.25
CA PHE A 205 -6.22 -28.04 -24.85
C PHE A 205 -6.37 -29.17 -23.82
N ASP A 206 -6.43 -30.40 -24.32
CA ASP A 206 -6.41 -31.61 -23.50
C ASP A 206 -5.15 -32.41 -23.79
N VAL A 207 -4.54 -32.96 -22.75
CA VAL A 207 -3.58 -34.06 -22.85
C VAL A 207 -4.35 -35.36 -22.71
N LYS A 208 -4.39 -36.15 -23.78
CA LYS A 208 -5.02 -37.47 -23.81
C LYS A 208 -3.95 -38.53 -23.66
N THR A 209 -4.09 -39.37 -22.65
CA THR A 209 -3.23 -40.52 -22.40
C THR A 209 -4.07 -41.79 -22.43
N GLU A 210 -3.43 -42.96 -22.38
CA GLU A 210 -4.16 -44.24 -22.30
C GLU A 210 -4.89 -44.42 -20.96
N TYR A 211 -4.48 -43.67 -19.94
CA TYR A 211 -4.93 -43.78 -18.55
C TYR A 211 -5.80 -42.62 -18.07
N GLY A 212 -5.97 -41.59 -18.88
CA GLY A 212 -6.75 -40.43 -18.48
C GLY A 212 -6.77 -39.29 -19.48
N LYS A 213 -7.54 -38.27 -19.14
CA LYS A 213 -7.65 -37.03 -19.90
C LYS A 213 -7.48 -35.84 -18.97
N TYR A 214 -6.59 -34.93 -19.31
CA TYR A 214 -6.22 -33.79 -18.47
C TYR A 214 -6.44 -32.50 -19.25
N GLY A 215 -7.27 -31.60 -18.71
CA GLY A 215 -7.63 -30.34 -19.37
C GLY A 215 -6.79 -29.18 -18.88
N PHE A 216 -6.39 -28.30 -19.80
CA PHE A 216 -5.60 -27.10 -19.52
C PHE A 216 -6.32 -25.89 -20.12
N ILE A 217 -6.68 -24.93 -19.27
CA ILE A 217 -7.47 -23.75 -19.63
C ILE A 217 -6.70 -22.50 -19.22
N GLY A 218 -6.21 -21.71 -20.17
CA GLY A 218 -5.70 -20.37 -19.93
C GLY A 218 -6.75 -19.31 -20.23
N ILE A 219 -6.91 -18.32 -19.34
CA ILE A 219 -7.82 -17.20 -19.51
C ILE A 219 -7.11 -15.86 -19.24
N ASP A 220 -7.46 -14.86 -20.03
CA ASP A 220 -6.88 -13.52 -19.96
C ASP A 220 -7.72 -12.61 -19.05
N ALA A 221 -7.10 -12.02 -18.03
CA ALA A 221 -7.74 -11.12 -17.08
C ALA A 221 -7.31 -9.65 -17.25
N CYS A 222 -6.58 -9.29 -18.32
CA CYS A 222 -6.21 -7.91 -18.58
C CYS A 222 -7.45 -7.01 -18.69
N PRO A 223 -7.43 -5.80 -18.11
CA PRO A 223 -8.41 -4.76 -18.39
C PRO A 223 -8.48 -4.43 -19.89
N LYS A 224 -9.69 -4.10 -20.35
CA LYS A 224 -10.00 -3.83 -21.76
C LYS A 224 -10.74 -2.48 -21.83
N PRO A 225 -10.11 -1.38 -22.29
CA PRO A 225 -8.72 -1.25 -22.71
C PRO A 225 -7.73 -1.39 -21.53
N GLY A 226 -6.47 -1.67 -21.83
CA GLY A 226 -5.41 -1.76 -20.84
C GLY A 226 -4.77 -0.40 -20.56
N PRO A 227 -4.97 0.20 -19.38
CA PRO A 227 -4.45 1.54 -19.08
C PRO A 227 -2.92 1.52 -18.95
N ALA A 228 -2.30 2.68 -19.13
CA ALA A 228 -0.91 2.89 -18.76
C ALA A 228 -0.75 2.88 -17.22
N ARG A 229 0.49 2.70 -16.78
CA ARG A 229 0.87 2.74 -15.36
C ARG A 229 0.49 4.06 -14.69
N PRO A 230 0.32 4.05 -13.35
CA PRO A 230 0.47 2.92 -12.42
C PRO A 230 -0.77 2.06 -12.20
N TYR A 231 -1.84 2.22 -12.98
CA TYR A 231 -3.03 1.35 -12.88
C TYR A 231 -2.82 0.06 -13.69
N ASN A 232 -3.73 -0.91 -13.56
CA ASN A 232 -3.61 -2.29 -14.09
C ASN A 232 -2.80 -3.23 -13.15
N PHE A 233 -2.96 -3.11 -11.84
CA PHE A 233 -2.49 -4.11 -10.87
C PHE A 233 -3.56 -5.16 -10.59
N PHE A 234 -4.85 -4.85 -10.79
CA PHE A 234 -5.93 -5.81 -10.59
C PHE A 234 -6.50 -6.31 -11.92
N GLY A 235 -6.58 -7.63 -12.06
CA GLY A 235 -7.20 -8.30 -13.20
C GLY A 235 -8.73 -8.29 -13.10
N LEU A 236 -9.40 -8.49 -14.24
CA LEU A 236 -10.85 -8.44 -14.38
C LEU A 236 -11.36 -9.66 -15.14
N PHE A 237 -12.32 -10.39 -14.56
CA PHE A 237 -13.19 -11.29 -15.30
C PHE A 237 -14.59 -10.70 -15.38
N GLU A 238 -14.87 -10.04 -16.51
CA GLU A 238 -16.20 -9.54 -16.81
C GLU A 238 -17.15 -10.70 -17.15
N THR A 239 -18.45 -10.43 -17.26
CA THR A 239 -19.45 -11.45 -17.59
C THR A 239 -19.08 -12.33 -18.80
N PRO A 240 -18.57 -11.79 -19.92
CA PRO A 240 -18.17 -12.61 -21.07
C PRO A 240 -16.95 -13.50 -20.81
N ASP A 241 -16.00 -13.05 -19.99
CA ASP A 241 -14.85 -13.85 -19.55
C ASP A 241 -15.31 -15.00 -18.65
N MET A 242 -16.22 -14.70 -17.72
CA MET A 242 -16.87 -15.70 -16.87
C MET A 242 -17.64 -16.74 -17.70
N ASP A 243 -18.37 -16.33 -18.73
CA ASP A 243 -19.08 -17.23 -19.66
C ASP A 243 -18.10 -18.08 -20.49
N SER A 244 -16.98 -17.50 -20.92
CA SER A 244 -15.90 -18.21 -21.60
C SER A 244 -15.32 -19.29 -20.69
N LEU A 245 -14.99 -18.96 -19.45
CA LEU A 245 -14.50 -19.90 -18.46
C LEU A 245 -15.51 -21.02 -18.19
N ALA A 246 -16.78 -20.67 -17.95
CA ALA A 246 -17.84 -21.64 -17.71
C ALA A 246 -17.97 -22.64 -18.87
N ARG A 247 -17.96 -22.15 -20.12
CA ARG A 247 -18.04 -22.99 -21.32
C ARG A 247 -16.85 -23.93 -21.44
N ARG A 248 -15.63 -23.43 -21.19
CA ARG A 248 -14.41 -24.26 -21.23
C ARG A 248 -14.42 -25.32 -20.12
N LEU A 249 -14.88 -24.99 -18.92
CA LEU A 249 -15.05 -25.95 -17.83
C LEU A 249 -16.10 -27.03 -18.17
N THR A 250 -17.20 -26.66 -18.83
CA THR A 250 -18.19 -27.63 -19.34
C THR A 250 -17.56 -28.59 -20.35
N LEU A 251 -16.72 -28.08 -21.27
CA LEU A 251 -16.02 -28.91 -22.26
C LEU A 251 -14.97 -29.84 -21.64
N SER A 252 -14.42 -29.50 -20.47
CA SER A 252 -13.50 -30.34 -19.70
C SER A 252 -14.19 -31.29 -18.72
N GLN A 253 -15.53 -31.34 -18.68
CA GLN A 253 -16.24 -32.32 -17.86
C GLN A 253 -15.83 -33.75 -18.23
N GLY A 254 -15.57 -34.57 -17.21
CA GLY A 254 -15.10 -35.94 -17.37
C GLY A 254 -13.58 -36.09 -17.49
N ASN A 255 -12.81 -34.99 -17.55
CA ASN A 255 -11.36 -35.06 -17.39
C ASN A 255 -10.98 -35.47 -15.96
N ASN A 256 -9.91 -36.25 -15.80
CA ASN A 256 -9.34 -36.63 -14.51
C ASN A 256 -8.96 -35.38 -13.69
N HIS A 257 -8.30 -34.43 -14.34
CA HIS A 257 -8.05 -33.10 -13.80
C HIS A 257 -8.29 -32.00 -14.82
N THR A 258 -8.65 -30.83 -14.31
CA THR A 258 -8.67 -29.58 -15.09
C THR A 258 -7.81 -28.56 -14.37
N PHE A 259 -6.81 -28.02 -15.08
CA PHE A 259 -5.92 -26.95 -14.63
C PHE A 259 -6.37 -25.63 -15.25
N VAL A 260 -6.54 -24.59 -14.42
CA VAL A 260 -6.89 -23.25 -14.87
C VAL A 260 -5.70 -22.32 -14.65
N PHE A 261 -5.37 -21.52 -15.66
CA PHE A 261 -4.27 -20.57 -15.66
C PHE A 261 -4.78 -19.16 -15.90
N SER A 262 -4.23 -18.22 -15.15
CA SER A 262 -4.38 -16.77 -15.34
C SER A 262 -3.10 -16.11 -14.88
N HIS A 263 -2.80 -14.91 -15.36
CA HIS A 263 -1.66 -14.17 -14.84
C HIS A 263 -1.90 -13.73 -13.39
N TYR A 264 -3.07 -13.15 -13.12
CA TYR A 264 -3.41 -12.60 -11.82
C TYR A 264 -3.90 -13.69 -10.85
N PRO A 265 -3.37 -13.72 -9.61
CA PRO A 265 -3.96 -14.48 -8.53
C PRO A 265 -5.38 -14.05 -8.22
N VAL A 266 -6.12 -14.93 -7.55
CA VAL A 266 -7.49 -14.66 -7.08
C VAL A 266 -7.53 -13.44 -6.16
N THR A 267 -6.48 -13.22 -5.34
CA THR A 267 -6.37 -12.08 -4.42
C THR A 267 -6.36 -10.70 -5.11
N THR A 268 -5.82 -10.63 -6.34
CA THR A 268 -5.74 -9.40 -7.15
C THR A 268 -6.66 -9.44 -8.37
N THR A 269 -7.66 -10.31 -8.39
CA THR A 269 -8.64 -10.38 -9.49
C THR A 269 -10.03 -9.97 -9.01
N MET A 270 -10.70 -9.10 -9.75
CA MET A 270 -12.14 -8.87 -9.57
C MET A 270 -12.94 -9.81 -10.46
N PHE A 271 -13.84 -10.57 -9.85
CA PHE A 271 -14.70 -11.53 -10.54
C PHE A 271 -16.12 -10.99 -10.69
N GLY A 272 -16.62 -11.02 -11.92
CA GLY A 272 -18.02 -10.81 -12.23
C GLY A 272 -18.83 -12.09 -12.03
N GLN A 273 -19.96 -12.14 -12.71
CA GLN A 273 -20.83 -13.31 -12.81
C GLN A 273 -21.03 -13.67 -14.27
N THR A 274 -21.20 -14.96 -14.55
CA THR A 274 -21.70 -15.44 -15.84
C THR A 274 -23.07 -14.82 -16.18
N SER A 275 -23.46 -14.87 -17.44
CA SER A 275 -24.78 -14.39 -17.90
C SER A 275 -25.94 -15.13 -17.22
N THR A 276 -25.69 -16.35 -16.70
CA THR A 276 -26.67 -17.15 -15.92
C THR A 276 -26.61 -16.88 -14.42
N GLY A 277 -25.67 -16.07 -13.94
CA GLY A 277 -25.51 -15.68 -12.54
C GLY A 277 -24.59 -16.57 -11.70
N ALA A 278 -23.92 -17.56 -12.29
CA ALA A 278 -22.90 -18.34 -11.60
C ALA A 278 -21.67 -17.47 -11.27
N SER A 279 -21.19 -17.60 -10.02
CA SER A 279 -20.00 -16.91 -9.53
C SER A 279 -18.72 -17.69 -9.83
N PHE A 280 -17.55 -17.06 -9.68
CA PHE A 280 -16.27 -17.79 -9.73
C PHE A 280 -16.18 -18.89 -8.67
N ALA A 281 -16.77 -18.67 -7.50
CA ALA A 281 -16.86 -19.70 -6.46
C ALA A 281 -17.67 -20.92 -6.91
N ASP A 282 -18.66 -20.76 -7.79
CA ASP A 282 -19.40 -21.87 -8.38
C ASP A 282 -18.60 -22.59 -9.45
N LEU A 283 -17.96 -21.84 -10.35
CA LEU A 283 -17.12 -22.40 -11.42
C LEU A 283 -15.89 -23.14 -10.88
N SER A 284 -15.29 -22.64 -9.80
CA SER A 284 -14.10 -23.23 -9.17
C SER A 284 -14.28 -24.62 -8.57
N LYS A 285 -15.53 -25.08 -8.40
CA LYS A 285 -15.82 -26.45 -8.00
C LYS A 285 -15.51 -27.46 -9.11
N SER A 286 -15.35 -27.02 -10.36
CA SER A 286 -15.19 -27.87 -11.54
C SER A 286 -13.74 -28.04 -12.00
N PHE A 287 -12.77 -27.40 -11.36
CA PHE A 287 -11.34 -27.56 -11.68
C PHE A 287 -10.51 -27.96 -10.45
N SER A 288 -9.33 -28.51 -10.68
CA SER A 288 -8.48 -29.08 -9.63
C SER A 288 -7.49 -28.07 -9.06
N VAL A 289 -6.83 -27.31 -9.92
CA VAL A 289 -5.76 -26.37 -9.56
C VAL A 289 -5.88 -25.08 -10.36
N TYR A 290 -5.68 -23.94 -9.69
CA TYR A 290 -5.53 -22.62 -10.31
C TYR A 290 -4.06 -22.19 -10.24
N MET A 291 -3.46 -21.81 -11.36
CA MET A 291 -2.02 -21.52 -11.45
C MET A 291 -1.79 -20.12 -12.02
N CYS A 292 -0.94 -19.34 -11.35
CA CYS A 292 -0.74 -17.91 -11.65
C CYS A 292 0.68 -17.40 -11.41
N GLY A 293 0.90 -16.11 -11.68
CA GLY A 293 2.14 -15.35 -11.43
C GLY A 293 1.83 -14.01 -10.75
N HIS A 294 2.44 -12.92 -11.22
CA HIS A 294 2.10 -11.51 -10.91
C HIS A 294 2.61 -10.91 -9.58
N LEU A 295 2.55 -11.58 -8.43
CA LEU A 295 3.08 -10.98 -7.17
C LEU A 295 4.60 -11.10 -7.06
N HIS A 296 5.21 -11.96 -7.88
CA HIS A 296 6.62 -12.33 -7.85
C HIS A 296 6.99 -12.93 -6.49
N LYS A 297 8.27 -13.30 -6.33
CA LYS A 297 8.76 -13.60 -5.00
C LYS A 297 8.81 -12.32 -4.16
N LEU A 298 7.89 -12.19 -3.18
CA LEU A 298 7.88 -11.06 -2.25
C LEU A 298 9.20 -11.00 -1.45
N LYS A 299 9.71 -9.79 -1.23
CA LYS A 299 10.99 -9.56 -0.53
C LYS A 299 10.96 -10.08 0.93
N TRP A 300 12.14 -10.36 1.47
CA TRP A 300 12.35 -10.81 2.88
C TRP A 300 11.76 -12.18 3.22
N GLY A 301 11.58 -13.06 2.25
CA GLY A 301 11.02 -14.41 2.46
C GLY A 301 9.49 -14.42 2.66
N LEU A 302 8.83 -13.25 2.54
CA LEU A 302 7.38 -13.11 2.66
C LEU A 302 6.60 -13.72 1.48
N GLY A 303 7.29 -14.22 0.46
CA GLY A 303 6.72 -14.88 -0.72
C GLY A 303 7.43 -16.20 -1.07
N ASP A 304 8.07 -16.85 -0.09
CA ASP A 304 8.74 -18.15 -0.30
C ASP A 304 7.74 -19.29 -0.59
N ALA A 305 6.47 -19.13 -0.18
CA ALA A 305 5.39 -20.10 -0.39
C ALA A 305 4.07 -19.40 -0.73
N LEU A 306 3.94 -18.87 -1.96
CA LEU A 306 2.70 -18.25 -2.48
C LEU A 306 1.73 -19.34 -2.98
N GLN A 307 1.37 -20.25 -2.08
CA GLN A 307 0.35 -21.25 -2.30
C GLN A 307 -0.76 -21.07 -1.28
N ALA A 308 -2.01 -21.26 -1.70
CA ALA A 308 -3.16 -21.14 -0.82
C ALA A 308 -4.28 -22.11 -1.21
N TYR A 309 -5.04 -22.54 -0.20
CA TYR A 309 -6.36 -23.12 -0.45
C TYR A 309 -7.39 -22.01 -0.41
N GLN A 310 -8.12 -21.87 -1.51
CA GLN A 310 -9.23 -20.93 -1.56
C GLN A 310 -10.46 -21.48 -0.80
N PRO A 311 -11.40 -20.62 -0.37
CA PRO A 311 -12.58 -21.05 0.41
C PRO A 311 -13.42 -22.15 -0.25
N THR A 312 -13.35 -22.32 -1.57
CA THR A 312 -14.01 -23.40 -2.33
C THR A 312 -13.19 -24.69 -2.42
N HIS A 313 -12.05 -24.75 -1.73
CA HIS A 313 -11.14 -25.89 -1.52
C HIS A 313 -10.25 -26.31 -2.71
N PHE A 314 -10.22 -25.54 -3.80
CA PHE A 314 -9.19 -25.73 -4.83
C PHE A 314 -7.84 -25.21 -4.35
N LEU A 315 -6.78 -25.74 -4.94
CA LEU A 315 -5.40 -25.33 -4.68
C LEU A 315 -5.01 -24.22 -5.67
N GLU A 316 -4.60 -23.08 -5.14
CA GLU A 316 -4.03 -21.97 -5.91
C GLU A 316 -2.51 -21.96 -5.75
N LEU A 317 -1.80 -21.87 -6.87
CA LEU A 317 -0.35 -21.93 -6.94
C LEU A 317 0.20 -20.76 -7.73
N GLU A 318 0.79 -19.79 -7.05
CA GLU A 318 1.61 -18.75 -7.69
C GLU A 318 3.06 -19.24 -7.82
N VAL A 319 3.68 -19.04 -8.98
CA VAL A 319 5.10 -19.35 -9.21
C VAL A 319 5.96 -18.11 -9.01
N GLY A 320 7.16 -18.29 -8.44
CA GLY A 320 8.15 -17.21 -8.36
C GLY A 320 8.60 -16.72 -9.75
N ASP A 321 9.06 -15.48 -9.82
CA ASP A 321 9.34 -14.81 -11.09
C ASP A 321 10.64 -15.27 -11.77
N MET A 322 10.60 -15.31 -13.10
CA MET A 322 11.78 -15.50 -13.93
C MET A 322 12.66 -14.24 -13.96
N LYS A 323 12.05 -13.05 -13.86
CA LYS A 323 12.71 -11.73 -13.96
C LYS A 323 13.93 -11.56 -13.07
N GLN A 324 13.78 -11.77 -11.76
CA GLN A 324 14.80 -11.47 -10.75
C GLN A 324 15.34 -12.73 -10.10
N ASN A 325 14.49 -13.73 -9.92
CA ASN A 325 14.83 -14.93 -9.16
C ASN A 325 15.14 -16.15 -10.04
N GLY A 326 14.86 -16.08 -11.35
CA GLY A 326 15.13 -17.16 -12.29
C GLY A 326 14.40 -18.45 -11.93
N ILE A 327 13.17 -18.34 -11.40
CA ILE A 327 12.38 -19.46 -10.91
C ILE A 327 11.46 -19.98 -12.03
N TYR A 328 11.31 -21.31 -12.09
CA TYR A 328 10.27 -21.99 -12.86
C TYR A 328 9.75 -23.19 -12.06
N ARG A 329 8.55 -23.67 -12.37
CA ARG A 329 7.91 -24.80 -11.68
C ARG A 329 7.85 -26.01 -12.58
N ILE A 330 8.18 -27.17 -12.03
CA ILE A 330 7.91 -28.48 -12.66
C ILE A 330 6.69 -29.07 -11.98
N MET A 331 5.68 -29.42 -12.77
CA MET A 331 4.46 -30.11 -12.35
C MET A 331 4.52 -31.56 -12.82
N VAL A 332 4.19 -32.50 -11.94
CA VAL A 332 4.16 -33.94 -12.21
C VAL A 332 2.77 -34.47 -11.88
N VAL A 333 2.15 -35.15 -12.84
CA VAL A 333 0.92 -35.91 -12.62
C VAL A 333 1.29 -37.38 -12.68
N ASP A 334 1.26 -38.08 -11.54
CA ASP A 334 1.66 -39.48 -11.38
C ASP A 334 0.50 -40.26 -10.75
N HIS A 335 -0.15 -41.13 -11.53
CA HIS A 335 -1.36 -41.85 -11.13
C HIS A 335 -2.44 -40.90 -10.59
N ASP A 336 -2.73 -39.83 -11.33
CA ASP A 336 -3.67 -38.75 -10.96
C ASP A 336 -3.33 -38.04 -9.63
N MET A 337 -2.10 -38.17 -9.13
CA MET A 337 -1.58 -37.37 -8.03
C MET A 337 -0.72 -36.22 -8.60
N ILE A 338 -0.98 -34.98 -8.17
CA ILE A 338 -0.33 -33.77 -8.67
C ILE A 338 0.76 -33.32 -7.69
N SER A 339 2.03 -33.50 -8.04
CA SER A 339 3.17 -32.99 -7.28
C SER A 339 3.88 -31.87 -8.05
N PHE A 340 4.60 -31.00 -7.35
CA PHE A 340 5.36 -29.95 -8.00
C PHE A 340 6.60 -29.56 -7.21
N THR A 341 7.54 -28.89 -7.89
CA THR A 341 8.66 -28.21 -7.24
C THR A 341 8.99 -26.91 -7.97
N ASP A 342 9.41 -25.90 -7.23
CA ASP A 342 9.91 -24.65 -7.77
C ASP A 342 11.44 -24.70 -7.82
N VAL A 343 11.99 -24.51 -9.01
CA VAL A 343 13.42 -24.62 -9.28
C VAL A 343 13.99 -23.23 -9.53
N SER A 344 14.98 -22.85 -8.75
CA SER A 344 15.80 -21.66 -9.03
C SER A 344 16.95 -22.04 -9.94
N MET A 345 17.09 -21.33 -11.06
CA MET A 345 18.23 -21.51 -11.95
C MET A 345 19.52 -20.99 -11.30
N PRO A 346 20.68 -21.60 -11.59
CA PRO A 346 21.96 -21.07 -11.15
C PRO A 346 22.20 -19.71 -11.79
N MET A 347 21.97 -18.65 -11.01
CA MET A 347 22.17 -17.26 -11.42
C MET A 347 23.67 -16.98 -11.51
N THR A 348 24.25 -17.17 -12.69
CA THR A 348 25.60 -16.63 -12.96
C THR A 348 25.47 -15.12 -13.11
N THR A 349 26.38 -14.36 -12.49
CA THR A 349 26.64 -12.99 -12.91
C THR A 349 26.90 -13.02 -14.41
N ILE A 350 25.93 -12.60 -15.21
CA ILE A 350 25.98 -12.70 -16.66
C ILE A 350 27.29 -12.07 -17.14
N PRO A 351 28.21 -12.81 -17.78
CA PRO A 351 29.28 -12.17 -18.54
C PRO A 351 28.59 -11.39 -19.67
N PRO A 352 28.95 -10.10 -19.90
CA PRO A 352 28.35 -9.27 -20.96
C PRO A 352 28.30 -9.90 -22.36
N ALA A 353 29.06 -10.97 -22.59
CA ALA A 353 29.22 -11.69 -23.85
C ALA A 353 28.03 -12.57 -24.30
N ILE A 354 26.98 -12.75 -23.50
CA ILE A 354 25.77 -13.53 -23.92
C ILE A 354 24.70 -12.62 -24.56
N MET A 355 24.89 -11.30 -24.51
CA MET A 355 23.93 -10.35 -25.07
C MET A 355 24.23 -10.11 -26.56
N PRO A 356 23.22 -10.14 -27.45
CA PRO A 356 23.39 -9.52 -28.76
C PRO A 356 23.70 -8.02 -28.57
N ALA A 357 24.67 -7.54 -29.34
CA ALA A 357 24.96 -6.12 -29.48
C ALA A 357 23.73 -5.37 -30.03
N HIS A 358 23.67 -4.05 -29.87
CA HIS A 358 22.57 -3.22 -30.35
C HIS A 358 22.31 -3.50 -31.85
N PRO A 359 21.07 -3.39 -32.37
CA PRO A 359 20.83 -3.50 -33.81
C PRO A 359 21.68 -2.52 -34.65
N ASP A 360 22.14 -1.42 -34.05
CA ASP A 360 23.06 -0.44 -34.67
C ASP A 360 24.54 -0.85 -34.62
N ASP A 361 24.92 -1.80 -33.76
CA ASP A 361 26.29 -2.33 -33.68
C ASP A 361 26.58 -3.36 -34.79
N ALA A 362 25.63 -3.63 -35.68
CA ALA A 362 25.78 -4.50 -36.84
C ALA A 362 26.48 -3.83 -38.04
N PHE A 363 26.91 -2.57 -37.90
CA PHE A 363 27.69 -1.86 -38.91
C PHE A 363 29.13 -1.71 -38.45
N VAL A 364 29.91 -2.78 -38.58
CA VAL A 364 31.34 -2.61 -38.80
C VAL A 364 31.48 -2.33 -40.30
N GLU A 365 31.80 -1.08 -40.65
CA GLU A 365 32.34 -0.77 -41.97
C GLU A 365 33.61 -1.62 -42.15
N GLU A 366 33.59 -2.53 -43.13
CA GLU A 366 34.83 -3.12 -43.63
C GLU A 366 35.66 -1.97 -44.21
N GLY A 367 36.72 -1.60 -43.50
CA GLY A 367 37.80 -0.84 -44.07
C GLY A 367 38.40 -1.65 -45.23
N ASP A 368 38.37 -1.04 -46.40
CA ASP A 368 39.16 -1.41 -47.58
C ASP A 368 40.57 -1.85 -47.15
N ASP A 369 40.93 -3.09 -47.49
CA ASP A 369 42.27 -3.51 -47.94
C ASP A 369 42.34 -5.05 -47.96
N ASP A 370 42.03 -5.68 -49.10
CA ASP A 370 43.03 -6.49 -49.83
C ASP A 370 42.48 -6.99 -51.18
N LYS A 371 43.32 -6.84 -52.22
CA LYS A 371 43.05 -7.30 -53.59
C LYS A 371 43.52 -8.75 -53.71
N GLY A 372 42.62 -9.70 -53.99
CA GLY A 372 43.08 -11.05 -54.29
C GLY A 372 42.05 -12.15 -54.52
N ASN A 373 41.25 -12.03 -55.59
CA ASN A 373 40.83 -13.12 -56.49
C ASN A 373 40.40 -14.49 -55.88
N SER A 374 39.09 -14.77 -55.83
CA SER A 374 38.50 -16.05 -56.29
C SER A 374 36.98 -16.07 -56.06
N PHE A 375 36.25 -16.36 -57.14
CA PHE A 375 34.79 -16.56 -57.22
C PHE A 375 34.20 -17.48 -56.14
N SER A 376 33.19 -17.00 -55.40
CA SER A 376 32.04 -17.82 -54.99
C SER A 376 30.77 -16.97 -54.74
N ASP A 377 29.75 -17.33 -55.50
CA ASP A 377 28.30 -17.02 -55.50
C ASP A 377 27.69 -15.93 -54.54
N PRO A 378 27.02 -14.87 -55.06
CA PRO A 378 26.38 -13.82 -54.25
C PRO A 378 25.07 -14.19 -53.52
N LYS A 379 24.62 -15.46 -53.49
CA LYS A 379 23.26 -15.81 -53.02
C LYS A 379 23.14 -16.50 -51.65
N LEU A 380 24.16 -16.50 -50.79
CA LEU A 380 24.03 -17.17 -49.48
C LEU A 380 24.78 -16.50 -48.31
N GLN A 381 24.64 -15.18 -48.13
CA GLN A 381 24.98 -14.58 -46.84
C GLN A 381 23.82 -14.78 -45.84
N LYS A 382 23.77 -15.96 -45.21
CA LYS A 382 22.99 -16.17 -44.00
C LYS A 382 23.57 -15.25 -42.92
N LYS A 383 22.85 -14.19 -42.55
CA LYS A 383 23.07 -13.47 -41.28
C LYS A 383 23.18 -14.51 -40.16
N LYS A 384 24.36 -14.68 -39.57
CA LYS A 384 24.56 -15.53 -38.39
C LYS A 384 23.81 -14.86 -37.23
N ARG A 385 22.63 -15.40 -36.94
CA ARG A 385 21.80 -15.05 -35.78
C ARG A 385 22.60 -15.29 -34.49
N PRO A 386 22.43 -14.48 -33.43
CA PRO A 386 23.03 -14.78 -32.13
C PRO A 386 22.57 -16.18 -31.70
N ALA A 387 23.50 -17.07 -31.37
CA ALA A 387 23.17 -18.40 -30.91
C ALA A 387 22.67 -18.31 -29.46
N LEU A 388 21.58 -19.02 -29.13
CA LEU A 388 21.24 -19.38 -27.75
C LEU A 388 22.54 -19.73 -27.02
N GLY A 389 22.81 -19.08 -25.88
CA GLY A 389 24.06 -19.26 -25.14
C GLY A 389 24.33 -20.73 -24.80
N ARG A 390 25.59 -21.09 -24.54
CA ARG A 390 25.95 -22.47 -24.17
C ARG A 390 25.18 -22.92 -22.92
N ARG A 391 24.67 -24.16 -22.94
CA ARG A 391 24.07 -24.82 -21.76
C ARG A 391 25.00 -24.73 -20.55
N LEU A 392 24.50 -24.18 -19.46
CA LEU A 392 25.24 -24.04 -18.20
C LEU A 392 25.12 -25.32 -17.35
N PRO A 393 26.12 -25.65 -16.52
CA PRO A 393 26.00 -26.74 -15.55
C PRO A 393 24.87 -26.46 -14.55
N THR A 394 23.98 -27.43 -14.33
CA THR A 394 22.89 -27.32 -13.34
C THR A 394 23.06 -28.31 -12.19
N ASN A 395 22.62 -27.93 -11.00
CA ASN A 395 22.48 -28.90 -9.92
C ASN A 395 21.36 -29.91 -10.25
N PRO A 396 21.40 -31.13 -9.69
CA PRO A 396 20.30 -32.08 -9.86
C PRO A 396 18.97 -31.49 -9.40
N ILE A 397 17.90 -31.74 -10.16
CA ILE A 397 16.54 -31.33 -9.81
C ILE A 397 15.79 -32.56 -9.37
N ILE A 398 15.03 -32.46 -8.27
CA ILE A 398 14.33 -33.58 -7.66
C ILE A 398 12.86 -33.20 -7.48
N VAL A 399 11.94 -34.05 -7.93
CA VAL A 399 10.50 -33.96 -7.62
C VAL A 399 10.05 -35.27 -7.03
N VAL A 400 9.56 -35.27 -5.80
CA VAL A 400 8.92 -36.45 -5.20
C VAL A 400 7.47 -36.51 -5.66
N SER A 401 7.09 -37.60 -6.35
CA SER A 401 5.72 -37.81 -6.81
C SER A 401 4.92 -38.72 -5.87
N ASN A 402 5.56 -39.71 -5.25
CA ASN A 402 4.95 -40.54 -4.21
C ASN A 402 5.95 -40.86 -3.07
N PRO A 403 5.59 -40.70 -1.79
CA PRO A 403 4.36 -40.07 -1.31
C PRO A 403 4.31 -38.57 -1.65
N LYS A 404 3.14 -38.09 -2.08
CA LYS A 404 2.93 -36.67 -2.39
C LYS A 404 3.03 -35.82 -1.12
N ASP A 405 3.47 -34.57 -1.28
CA ASP A 405 3.49 -33.60 -0.18
C ASP A 405 2.08 -33.36 0.39
N SER A 406 1.89 -33.69 1.66
CA SER A 406 0.58 -33.66 2.34
C SER A 406 0.02 -32.25 2.49
N ARG A 407 0.85 -31.20 2.37
CA ARG A 407 0.40 -29.80 2.42
C ARG A 407 -0.43 -29.42 1.20
N TYR A 408 -0.22 -30.09 0.05
CA TYR A 408 -0.81 -29.73 -1.24
C TYR A 408 -1.84 -30.74 -1.76
N LEU A 409 -2.36 -31.64 -0.91
CA LEU A 409 -3.36 -32.65 -1.30
C LEU A 409 -4.70 -32.01 -1.69
N ILE A 410 -5.36 -32.53 -2.72
CA ILE A 410 -6.72 -32.14 -3.09
C ILE A 410 -7.67 -33.34 -3.10
N PRO A 411 -8.08 -33.89 -1.93
CA PRO A 411 -8.82 -35.16 -1.84
C PRO A 411 -10.14 -35.24 -2.63
N LYS A 412 -10.73 -34.11 -3.01
CA LYS A 412 -11.92 -34.06 -3.88
C LYS A 412 -11.61 -34.34 -5.36
N HIS A 413 -10.37 -34.14 -5.76
CA HIS A 413 -9.90 -34.28 -7.14
C HIS A 413 -8.80 -35.32 -7.29
N GLU A 414 -8.10 -35.69 -6.21
CA GLU A 414 -7.02 -36.67 -6.20
C GLU A 414 -7.42 -37.97 -5.50
N PRO A 415 -6.98 -39.14 -6.02
CA PRO A 415 -7.16 -40.43 -5.38
C PRO A 415 -6.12 -40.65 -4.27
N VAL A 416 -6.17 -39.80 -3.23
CA VAL A 416 -5.16 -39.75 -2.15
C VAL A 416 -4.98 -41.06 -1.38
N ASN A 417 -6.00 -41.94 -1.41
CA ASN A 417 -5.93 -43.28 -0.83
C ASN A 417 -4.90 -44.19 -1.50
N ARG A 418 -4.48 -43.88 -2.74
CA ARG A 418 -3.43 -44.63 -3.46
C ARG A 418 -2.07 -44.55 -2.75
N ILE A 419 -1.82 -43.53 -1.91
CA ILE A 419 -0.59 -43.43 -1.10
C ILE A 419 -0.51 -44.62 -0.13
N ALA A 420 -1.61 -44.93 0.58
CA ALA A 420 -1.67 -46.00 1.56
C ALA A 420 -1.50 -47.40 0.94
N THR A 421 -1.92 -47.58 -0.30
CA THR A 421 -1.79 -48.85 -1.02
C THR A 421 -0.52 -48.94 -1.87
N SER A 422 0.29 -47.88 -1.92
CA SER A 422 1.50 -47.84 -2.75
C SER A 422 2.58 -48.79 -2.24
N THR A 423 3.32 -49.41 -3.17
CA THR A 423 4.44 -50.31 -2.87
C THR A 423 5.80 -49.66 -3.07
N HIS A 424 5.84 -48.47 -3.69
CA HIS A 424 7.08 -47.76 -3.99
C HIS A 424 7.01 -46.26 -3.69
N ILE A 425 8.11 -45.72 -3.16
CA ILE A 425 8.44 -44.30 -3.23
C ILE A 425 8.86 -43.98 -4.67
N ARG A 426 8.35 -42.90 -5.25
CA ARG A 426 8.60 -42.48 -6.63
C ARG A 426 9.06 -41.03 -6.66
N PHE A 427 10.10 -40.76 -7.43
CA PHE A 427 10.65 -39.42 -7.60
C PHE A 427 11.40 -39.28 -8.93
N LEU A 428 11.40 -38.08 -9.48
CA LEU A 428 12.05 -37.75 -10.74
C LEU A 428 13.35 -36.99 -10.46
N VAL A 429 14.41 -37.31 -11.21
CA VAL A 429 15.74 -36.70 -11.01
C VAL A 429 16.35 -36.23 -12.33
N TRP A 430 16.37 -34.93 -12.58
CA TRP A 430 17.04 -34.33 -13.75
C TRP A 430 18.50 -33.96 -13.44
N THR A 431 19.45 -34.35 -14.29
CA THR A 431 20.87 -33.96 -14.16
C THR A 431 21.56 -33.95 -15.53
N ASP A 432 22.57 -33.09 -15.74
CA ASP A 432 23.40 -33.10 -16.96
C ASP A 432 24.18 -34.42 -17.17
N SER A 433 24.16 -35.33 -16.20
CA SER A 433 24.88 -36.62 -16.23
C SER A 433 24.00 -37.83 -16.59
N GLN A 434 22.80 -37.60 -17.12
CA GLN A 434 21.87 -38.70 -17.45
C GLN A 434 22.32 -39.59 -18.61
N ALA A 435 23.21 -39.10 -19.48
CA ALA A 435 23.97 -39.90 -20.43
C ALA A 435 25.47 -39.81 -20.10
N PRO A 436 26.21 -40.94 -20.03
CA PRO A 436 27.66 -40.88 -19.92
C PRO A 436 28.25 -40.24 -21.19
N PRO A 437 29.19 -39.29 -21.08
CA PRO A 437 29.91 -38.82 -22.25
C PRO A 437 30.70 -39.97 -22.88
N PRO A 438 30.92 -39.96 -24.21
CA PRO A 438 31.62 -41.03 -24.92
C PRO A 438 33.07 -41.24 -24.42
N GLU A 439 33.64 -40.26 -23.71
CA GLU A 439 34.97 -40.35 -23.09
C GLU A 439 34.88 -40.32 -21.57
N TYR A 440 35.45 -41.35 -20.93
CA TYR A 440 35.55 -41.46 -19.47
C TYR A 440 36.55 -40.43 -18.94
N HIS A 441 36.09 -39.44 -18.17
CA HIS A 441 36.98 -38.52 -17.46
C HIS A 441 37.26 -39.01 -16.03
N GLU A 442 38.51 -38.91 -15.58
CA GLU A 442 39.01 -39.41 -14.29
C GLU A 442 38.27 -38.85 -13.05
N HIS A 443 37.59 -37.70 -13.20
CA HIS A 443 36.82 -37.06 -12.14
C HIS A 443 35.31 -37.40 -12.14
N MET A 444 34.82 -38.22 -13.08
CA MET A 444 33.41 -38.61 -13.14
C MET A 444 33.12 -39.89 -12.34
N ARG A 445 32.05 -39.88 -11.54
CA ARG A 445 31.54 -41.09 -10.90
C ARG A 445 30.87 -42.00 -11.95
N LYS A 446 30.95 -43.30 -11.71
CA LYS A 446 30.29 -44.31 -12.55
C LYS A 446 28.77 -44.17 -12.53
N ASP A 447 28.18 -43.92 -11.36
CA ASP A 447 26.72 -43.88 -11.16
C ASP A 447 26.27 -42.65 -10.38
N ILE A 448 25.00 -42.29 -10.54
CA ILE A 448 24.29 -41.30 -9.72
C ILE A 448 24.00 -41.95 -8.36
N LYS A 449 24.42 -41.31 -7.27
CA LYS A 449 24.18 -41.81 -5.90
C LYS A 449 22.91 -41.17 -5.34
N ILE A 450 21.99 -41.98 -4.85
CA ILE A 450 20.75 -41.54 -4.21
C ILE A 450 20.75 -42.03 -2.75
N GLU A 451 20.45 -41.14 -1.82
CA GLU A 451 20.27 -41.44 -0.40
C GLU A 451 18.86 -40.99 0.00
N LEU A 452 18.07 -41.93 0.51
CA LEU A 452 16.71 -41.68 1.01
C LEU A 452 16.70 -41.74 2.53
N ARG A 453 15.99 -40.81 3.18
CA ARG A 453 15.73 -40.86 4.62
C ARG A 453 14.27 -40.55 4.91
N ILE A 454 13.68 -41.30 5.84
CA ILE A 454 12.34 -41.04 6.36
C ILE A 454 12.48 -40.72 7.85
N ASP A 455 11.98 -39.56 8.28
CA ASP A 455 12.09 -39.04 9.64
C ASP A 455 13.55 -39.02 10.15
N GLY A 456 14.48 -38.65 9.26
CA GLY A 456 15.92 -38.63 9.50
C GLY A 456 16.60 -40.01 9.53
N GLN A 457 15.84 -41.12 9.45
CA GLN A 457 16.37 -42.48 9.42
C GLN A 457 16.65 -42.94 7.98
N PRO A 458 17.80 -43.57 7.69
CA PRO A 458 18.09 -44.11 6.36
C PRO A 458 17.05 -45.14 5.91
N HIS A 459 16.50 -44.95 4.71
CA HIS A 459 15.67 -45.95 4.05
C HIS A 459 16.58 -46.98 3.37
N LEU A 460 16.43 -48.26 3.76
CA LEU A 460 17.40 -49.31 3.44
C LEU A 460 17.25 -49.92 2.04
N ASN A 461 16.06 -49.81 1.43
CA ASN A 461 15.85 -50.35 0.09
C ASN A 461 16.53 -49.44 -0.95
N PRO A 462 17.24 -50.02 -1.94
CA PRO A 462 17.96 -49.23 -2.94
C PRO A 462 16.98 -48.58 -3.93
N SER A 463 17.33 -47.37 -4.37
CA SER A 463 16.60 -46.72 -5.47
C SER A 463 17.06 -47.25 -6.82
N THR A 464 16.12 -47.59 -7.70
CA THR A 464 16.37 -48.08 -9.07
C THR A 464 15.82 -47.11 -10.10
N PHE A 465 16.50 -46.99 -11.24
CA PHE A 465 16.00 -46.22 -12.38
C PHE A 465 15.07 -47.10 -13.22
N VAL A 466 13.84 -46.65 -13.45
CA VAL A 466 12.81 -47.39 -14.22
C VAL A 466 12.23 -46.58 -15.38
N GLY A 467 12.65 -45.32 -15.53
CA GLY A 467 12.19 -44.44 -16.59
C GLY A 467 12.85 -44.67 -17.95
N VAL A 468 12.74 -43.69 -18.84
CA VAL A 468 13.25 -43.69 -20.21
C VAL A 468 14.39 -42.68 -20.33
N ARG A 469 15.57 -43.13 -20.75
CA ARG A 469 16.73 -42.25 -20.94
C ARG A 469 16.63 -41.52 -22.27
N GLU A 470 17.23 -40.34 -22.34
CA GLU A 470 17.23 -39.52 -23.56
C GLU A 470 17.81 -40.25 -24.79
N HIS A 471 18.83 -41.09 -24.60
CA HIS A 471 19.46 -41.87 -25.69
C HIS A 471 18.74 -43.17 -26.05
N ASP A 472 17.87 -43.66 -25.16
CA ASP A 472 17.10 -44.90 -25.35
C ASP A 472 15.68 -44.61 -25.89
N LYS A 473 15.36 -43.33 -26.11
CA LYS A 473 14.06 -42.85 -26.56
C LYS A 473 13.81 -43.28 -28.02
N ASN A 474 12.74 -44.05 -28.24
CA ASN A 474 12.22 -44.31 -29.58
C ASN A 474 11.21 -43.24 -29.99
N GLU A 475 10.73 -43.23 -31.25
CA GLU A 475 9.76 -42.23 -31.74
C GLU A 475 8.46 -42.16 -30.91
N GLU A 476 8.11 -43.23 -30.19
CA GLU A 476 6.88 -43.37 -29.40
C GLU A 476 7.07 -43.10 -27.89
N GLU A 477 8.30 -43.12 -27.35
CA GLU A 477 8.53 -42.94 -25.92
C GLU A 477 8.94 -41.49 -25.59
N GLU A 478 8.54 -40.99 -24.42
CA GLU A 478 8.97 -39.69 -23.90
C GLU A 478 10.09 -39.83 -22.87
N PHE A 479 10.94 -38.81 -22.78
CA PHE A 479 11.99 -38.78 -21.78
C PHE A 479 11.39 -38.79 -20.36
N LEU A 480 11.82 -39.73 -19.53
CA LEU A 480 11.26 -39.92 -18.19
C LEU A 480 12.37 -40.25 -17.19
N PRO A 481 12.76 -39.32 -16.31
CA PRO A 481 13.87 -39.55 -15.37
C PRO A 481 13.40 -40.13 -14.03
N LEU A 482 12.62 -41.22 -14.08
CA LEU A 482 11.94 -41.81 -12.93
C LEU A 482 12.84 -42.79 -12.15
N TYR A 483 12.87 -42.58 -10.83
CA TYR A 483 13.46 -43.47 -9.85
C TYR A 483 12.41 -43.97 -8.87
N VAL A 484 12.56 -45.22 -8.46
CA VAL A 484 11.65 -45.87 -7.49
C VAL A 484 12.42 -46.58 -6.39
N SER A 485 11.81 -46.69 -5.21
CA SER A 485 12.36 -47.44 -4.07
C SER A 485 11.22 -48.17 -3.36
N GLU A 486 11.36 -49.48 -3.18
CA GLU A 486 10.33 -50.29 -2.51
C GLU A 486 10.13 -49.80 -1.07
N TRP A 487 8.88 -49.69 -0.62
CA TRP A 487 8.56 -49.34 0.75
C TRP A 487 7.27 -50.01 1.22
N ASP A 488 7.03 -49.95 2.53
CA ASP A 488 5.77 -50.39 3.14
C ASP A 488 5.07 -49.15 3.71
N ALA A 489 4.13 -48.60 2.95
CA ALA A 489 3.38 -47.41 3.31
C ALA A 489 2.61 -47.58 4.64
N GLN A 490 2.17 -48.80 4.97
CA GLN A 490 1.38 -49.06 6.18
C GLN A 490 2.17 -48.83 7.47
N LYS A 491 3.51 -48.91 7.43
CA LYS A 491 4.37 -48.55 8.57
C LYS A 491 4.25 -47.08 8.99
N TYR A 492 3.84 -46.22 8.07
CA TYR A 492 3.71 -44.78 8.24
C TYR A 492 2.23 -44.32 8.23
N ASN A 493 1.29 -45.27 8.31
CA ASN A 493 -0.14 -45.00 8.40
C ASN A 493 -0.59 -44.86 9.87
N ASP A 494 0.03 -43.94 10.59
CA ASP A 494 -0.20 -43.72 12.03
C ASP A 494 -0.97 -42.42 12.32
N GLY A 495 -1.41 -41.71 11.27
CA GLY A 495 -2.13 -40.44 11.36
C GLY A 495 -1.24 -39.23 11.66
N LYS A 496 0.09 -39.32 11.51
CA LYS A 496 1.03 -38.21 11.72
C LYS A 496 1.70 -37.73 10.43
N GLU A 497 2.34 -36.57 10.53
CA GLU A 497 3.24 -36.05 9.50
C GLU A 497 4.57 -36.79 9.56
N HIS A 498 5.06 -37.22 8.41
CA HIS A 498 6.38 -37.80 8.21
C HIS A 498 7.17 -36.96 7.21
N GLU A 499 8.50 -37.03 7.27
CA GLU A 499 9.37 -36.30 6.37
C GLU A 499 10.23 -37.25 5.53
N LEU A 500 10.16 -37.13 4.20
CA LEU A 500 11.02 -37.82 3.25
C LEU A 500 12.09 -36.86 2.73
N GLU A 501 13.36 -37.16 2.99
CA GLU A 501 14.52 -36.50 2.40
C GLU A 501 15.09 -37.37 1.26
N VAL A 502 15.17 -36.80 0.06
CA VAL A 502 15.83 -37.41 -1.10
C VAL A 502 17.08 -36.60 -1.42
N LYS A 503 18.26 -37.21 -1.28
CA LYS A 503 19.53 -36.58 -1.61
C LYS A 503 20.19 -37.26 -2.80
N VAL A 504 20.52 -36.47 -3.80
CA VAL A 504 21.13 -36.92 -5.06
C VAL A 504 22.53 -36.36 -5.17
N VAL A 505 23.50 -37.21 -5.50
CA VAL A 505 24.84 -36.82 -5.94
C VAL A 505 25.04 -37.33 -7.36
N ASP A 506 25.21 -36.40 -8.29
CA ASP A 506 25.34 -36.76 -9.71
C ASP A 506 26.74 -37.24 -10.09
N ARG A 507 26.95 -37.60 -11.37
CA ARG A 507 28.24 -38.13 -11.83
C ARG A 507 29.38 -37.10 -11.75
N TYR A 508 29.06 -35.81 -11.73
CA TYR A 508 30.03 -34.72 -11.59
C TYR A 508 30.28 -34.35 -10.12
N GLY A 509 29.63 -35.05 -9.17
CA GLY A 509 29.76 -34.79 -7.73
C GLY A 509 28.90 -33.63 -7.21
N ARG A 510 28.00 -33.07 -8.03
CA ARG A 510 27.05 -32.03 -7.61
C ARG A 510 25.97 -32.65 -6.76
N VAL A 511 25.55 -31.93 -5.72
CA VAL A 511 24.63 -32.43 -4.69
C VAL A 511 23.38 -31.57 -4.66
N SER A 512 22.22 -32.22 -4.64
CA SER A 512 20.93 -31.61 -4.33
C SER A 512 20.15 -32.47 -3.35
N SER A 513 19.26 -31.85 -2.59
CA SER A 513 18.32 -32.54 -1.73
C SER A 513 16.91 -31.96 -1.89
N SER A 514 15.90 -32.81 -1.77
CA SER A 514 14.49 -32.44 -1.68
C SER A 514 13.90 -33.02 -0.41
N THR A 515 13.07 -32.22 0.26
CA THR A 515 12.35 -32.64 1.46
C THR A 515 10.86 -32.54 1.21
N THR A 516 10.14 -33.62 1.51
CA THR A 516 8.69 -33.73 1.29
C THR A 516 8.03 -34.15 2.59
N VAL A 517 7.08 -33.35 3.07
CA VAL A 517 6.25 -33.72 4.23
C VAL A 517 5.09 -34.53 3.70
N PHE A 518 4.83 -35.73 4.24
CA PHE A 518 3.76 -36.58 3.76
C PHE A 518 2.94 -37.18 4.89
N ARG A 519 1.74 -37.64 4.53
CA ARG A 519 0.81 -38.38 5.39
C ARG A 519 0.20 -39.52 4.58
N VAL A 520 0.13 -40.70 5.17
CA VAL A 520 -0.39 -41.89 4.48
C VAL A 520 -1.92 -41.98 4.54
N ASP A 521 -2.54 -41.35 5.54
CA ASP A 521 -3.98 -41.35 5.75
C ASP A 521 -4.77 -40.45 4.78
N GLY A 522 -4.08 -39.77 3.85
CA GLY A 522 -4.67 -38.87 2.86
C GLY A 522 -5.19 -37.54 3.44
N GLN A 523 -4.89 -37.23 4.71
CA GLN A 523 -5.25 -35.96 5.33
C GLN A 523 -4.24 -34.87 4.96
N ARG A 524 -4.72 -33.62 4.93
CA ARG A 524 -3.88 -32.45 4.65
C ARG A 524 -3.04 -32.06 5.86
N SER A 525 -1.78 -31.74 5.61
CA SER A 525 -0.90 -31.06 6.57
C SER A 525 -1.12 -29.55 6.55
N ASP A 526 -0.72 -28.88 7.63
CA ASP A 526 -0.67 -27.41 7.66
C ASP A 526 0.39 -26.93 6.67
N MET A 527 0.00 -26.00 5.78
CA MET A 527 0.87 -25.44 4.76
C MET A 527 2.00 -24.61 5.36
N LYS A 528 1.79 -24.03 6.55
CA LYS A 528 2.75 -23.17 7.24
C LYS A 528 3.24 -22.01 6.36
N GLY A 529 2.39 -21.49 5.46
CA GLY A 529 2.76 -20.46 4.49
C GLY A 529 2.83 -19.04 5.08
N GLY A 530 2.36 -18.86 6.32
CA GLY A 530 2.52 -17.63 7.08
C GLY A 530 1.84 -16.43 6.42
N PHE A 531 2.59 -15.34 6.23
CA PHE A 531 2.06 -14.12 5.61
C PHE A 531 1.77 -14.30 4.11
N ALA A 532 2.55 -15.12 3.40
CA ALA A 532 2.37 -15.39 1.97
C ALA A 532 0.99 -16.04 1.72
N GLU A 533 0.66 -17.07 2.51
CA GLU A 533 -0.63 -17.74 2.47
C GLU A 533 -1.79 -16.78 2.80
N TRP A 534 -1.61 -15.88 3.77
CA TRP A 534 -2.61 -14.85 4.08
C TRP A 534 -2.83 -13.88 2.91
N VAL A 535 -1.77 -13.44 2.23
CA VAL A 535 -1.88 -12.55 1.05
C VAL A 535 -2.66 -13.22 -0.07
N MET A 536 -2.36 -14.49 -0.35
CA MET A 536 -3.04 -15.28 -1.39
C MET A 536 -4.51 -15.56 -1.04
N TRP A 537 -4.81 -15.79 0.24
CA TRP A 537 -6.18 -16.00 0.71
C TRP A 537 -7.02 -14.72 0.76
N ALA A 538 -6.40 -13.57 1.05
CA ALA A 538 -7.12 -12.31 1.20
C ALA A 538 -7.76 -11.87 -0.13
N ASN A 539 -8.95 -11.29 -0.07
CA ASN A 539 -9.49 -10.54 -1.20
C ASN A 539 -9.06 -9.08 -1.07
N VAL A 540 -7.88 -8.74 -1.62
CA VAL A 540 -7.27 -7.41 -1.44
C VAL A 540 -8.15 -6.32 -2.06
N ALA A 541 -8.78 -6.57 -3.20
CA ALA A 541 -9.71 -5.63 -3.82
C ALA A 541 -10.87 -5.26 -2.87
N LEU A 542 -11.53 -6.26 -2.28
CA LEU A 542 -12.60 -6.05 -1.31
C LEU A 542 -12.10 -5.39 -0.02
N MET A 543 -10.91 -5.78 0.45
CA MET A 543 -10.29 -5.19 1.64
C MET A 543 -10.02 -3.70 1.45
N LEU A 544 -9.51 -3.27 0.29
CA LEU A 544 -9.28 -1.86 -0.03
C LEU A 544 -10.60 -1.08 -0.08
N LYS A 545 -11.64 -1.64 -0.72
CA LYS A 545 -12.99 -1.05 -0.75
C LYS A 545 -13.55 -0.88 0.67
N ALA A 546 -13.43 -1.90 1.51
CA ALA A 546 -13.90 -1.88 2.90
C ALA A 546 -13.11 -0.88 3.75
N LEU A 547 -11.78 -0.87 3.64
CA LEU A 547 -10.91 0.05 4.38
C LEU A 547 -11.21 1.51 4.02
N PHE A 548 -11.34 1.81 2.73
CA PHE A 548 -11.74 3.14 2.27
C PHE A 548 -13.12 3.50 2.83
N THR A 549 -14.11 2.64 2.63
CA THR A 549 -15.50 2.94 2.99
C THR A 549 -15.65 3.16 4.49
N THR A 550 -15.06 2.29 5.31
CA THR A 550 -15.12 2.41 6.77
C THR A 550 -14.34 3.63 7.28
N GLY A 551 -13.13 3.86 6.79
CA GLY A 551 -12.33 5.03 7.16
C GLY A 551 -12.98 6.35 6.74
N TYR A 552 -13.49 6.42 5.52
CA TYR A 552 -14.19 7.59 5.00
C TYR A 552 -15.51 7.85 5.73
N LEU A 553 -16.31 6.80 6.02
CA LEU A 553 -17.52 6.92 6.84
C LEU A 553 -17.19 7.37 8.27
N PHE A 554 -16.09 6.89 8.86
CA PHE A 554 -15.64 7.37 10.15
C PHE A 554 -15.33 8.87 10.11
N VAL A 555 -14.55 9.34 9.14
CA VAL A 555 -14.22 10.75 8.99
C VAL A 555 -15.49 11.60 8.78
N THR A 556 -16.36 11.20 7.86
CA THR A 556 -17.56 11.98 7.55
C THR A 556 -18.60 11.92 8.67
N LEU A 557 -18.96 10.74 9.18
CA LEU A 557 -19.96 10.59 10.24
C LEU A 557 -19.45 11.12 11.59
N VAL A 558 -18.27 10.68 12.03
CA VAL A 558 -17.78 10.95 13.38
C VAL A 558 -17.08 12.30 13.51
N LEU A 559 -16.30 12.72 12.50
CA LEU A 559 -15.51 13.95 12.60
C LEU A 559 -16.22 15.18 12.00
N LEU A 560 -17.19 15.02 11.10
CA LEU A 560 -17.91 16.14 10.50
C LEU A 560 -19.39 16.19 10.91
N ILE A 561 -20.13 15.10 10.72
CA ILE A 561 -21.59 15.08 10.90
C ILE A 561 -22.01 15.13 12.37
N LEU A 562 -21.48 14.26 13.22
CA LEU A 562 -21.82 14.24 14.65
C LEU A 562 -21.49 15.57 15.36
N PRO A 563 -20.30 16.18 15.15
CA PRO A 563 -20.00 17.50 15.71
C PRO A 563 -20.95 18.58 15.21
N LYS A 564 -21.34 18.54 13.93
CA LYS A 564 -22.32 19.48 13.37
C LYS A 564 -23.69 19.33 14.01
N LEU A 565 -24.20 18.10 14.12
CA LEU A 565 -25.48 17.81 14.77
C LEU A 565 -25.46 18.28 16.23
N TYR A 566 -24.39 17.97 16.96
CA TYR A 566 -24.24 18.38 18.34
C TYR A 566 -24.14 19.91 18.49
N SER A 567 -23.42 20.60 17.59
CA SER A 567 -23.34 22.06 17.59
C SER A 567 -24.71 22.71 17.35
N LEU A 568 -25.52 22.17 16.44
CA LEU A 568 -26.87 22.67 16.15
C LEU A 568 -27.82 22.41 17.32
N TYR A 569 -27.71 21.25 17.96
CA TYR A 569 -28.43 20.96 19.20
C TYR A 569 -28.10 21.99 20.28
N LEU A 570 -26.81 22.27 20.49
CA LEU A 570 -26.38 23.27 21.47
C LEU A 570 -26.85 24.69 21.12
N GLN A 571 -26.82 25.07 19.84
CA GLN A 571 -27.26 26.40 19.38
C GLN A 571 -28.78 26.62 19.50
N THR A 572 -29.57 25.55 19.37
CA THR A 572 -31.04 25.61 19.47
C THR A 572 -31.57 25.34 20.87
N SER A 573 -30.74 24.76 21.75
CA SER A 573 -31.05 24.54 23.16
C SER A 573 -31.05 25.86 23.94
N PRO A 574 -31.99 26.06 24.87
CA PRO A 574 -31.96 27.21 25.76
C PRO A 574 -30.71 27.16 26.65
N PRO A 575 -30.16 28.32 27.06
CA PRO A 575 -29.08 28.35 28.03
C PRO A 575 -29.55 27.72 29.36
N PRO A 576 -28.65 27.05 30.11
CA PRO A 576 -29.01 26.49 31.41
C PRO A 576 -29.48 27.60 32.36
N SER A 577 -30.59 27.38 33.07
CA SER A 577 -31.06 28.30 34.10
C SER A 577 -29.97 28.48 35.17
N PRO A 578 -29.73 29.69 35.68
CA PRO A 578 -28.80 29.88 36.78
C PRO A 578 -29.29 29.06 37.98
N THR A 579 -28.61 27.94 38.25
CA THR A 579 -28.92 27.11 39.40
C THR A 579 -28.46 27.84 40.66
N THR A 580 -29.39 28.16 41.55
CA THR A 580 -29.19 28.67 42.91
C THR A 580 -28.54 27.65 43.86
N LYS A 581 -27.55 26.89 43.37
CA LYS A 581 -26.75 25.95 44.14
C LYS A 581 -25.30 25.95 43.66
N SER A 582 -24.64 27.07 43.93
CA SER A 582 -23.19 27.13 44.11
C SER A 582 -22.87 28.15 45.20
N SER A 583 -23.56 28.03 46.34
CA SER A 583 -23.23 28.72 47.60
C SER A 583 -22.74 27.68 48.60
N GLU A 584 -21.70 26.95 48.26
CA GLU A 584 -20.84 26.27 49.23
C GLU A 584 -19.47 26.32 48.58
N TYR A 585 -18.48 26.85 49.32
CA TYR A 585 -17.18 27.35 48.87
C TYR A 585 -17.17 28.79 48.30
N ILE A 586 -17.67 29.74 49.10
CA ILE A 586 -17.13 31.12 49.12
C ILE A 586 -16.21 31.20 50.33
N LEU A 587 -14.92 31.43 50.10
CA LEU A 587 -13.97 31.95 51.09
C LEU A 587 -13.45 33.29 50.57
N ASP A 588 -14.32 34.30 50.53
CA ASP A 588 -13.98 35.74 50.60
C ASP A 588 -15.28 36.57 50.68
N PRO A 589 -15.57 37.32 51.76
CA PRO A 589 -16.76 38.16 51.87
C PRO A 589 -16.64 39.54 51.19
N SER A 590 -15.54 39.86 50.50
CA SER A 590 -15.31 41.22 49.96
C SER A 590 -15.54 41.40 48.45
N ALA A 591 -15.86 40.34 47.70
CA ALA A 591 -16.13 40.43 46.26
C ALA A 591 -17.64 40.44 45.94
N SER A 592 -18.34 41.52 46.27
CA SER A 592 -19.66 41.80 45.71
C SER A 592 -19.53 42.43 44.33
N SER A 593 -19.38 41.62 43.29
CA SER A 593 -19.86 41.97 41.94
C SER A 593 -20.61 40.79 41.33
N THR A 594 -21.92 40.98 41.24
CA THR A 594 -22.85 40.15 40.51
C THR A 594 -22.67 40.41 39.01
N ASP A 595 -22.12 39.44 38.29
CA ASP A 595 -22.44 39.24 36.87
C ASP A 595 -22.25 37.76 36.54
N SER A 596 -23.32 36.98 36.71
CA SER A 596 -23.36 35.64 36.11
C SER A 596 -23.42 35.80 34.59
N PRO A 597 -22.55 35.13 33.81
CA PRO A 597 -22.50 35.32 32.37
C PRO A 597 -23.86 34.97 31.73
N VAL A 598 -24.45 35.93 31.02
CA VAL A 598 -25.70 35.75 30.29
C VAL A 598 -25.38 35.16 28.92
N PHE A 599 -25.77 33.90 28.70
CA PHE A 599 -25.55 33.20 27.43
C PHE A 599 -26.74 33.33 26.50
N LYS A 600 -26.49 33.53 25.20
CA LYS A 600 -27.55 33.62 24.18
C LYS A 600 -28.22 32.28 23.91
N ASN A 601 -27.47 31.19 24.04
CA ASN A 601 -27.92 29.82 23.78
C ASN A 601 -27.10 28.80 24.58
N GLY A 602 -27.48 27.53 24.47
CA GLY A 602 -26.76 26.42 25.09
C GLY A 602 -25.34 26.23 24.56
N TYR A 603 -25.01 26.69 23.36
CA TYR A 603 -23.66 26.59 22.78
C TYR A 603 -22.65 27.49 23.49
N GLU A 604 -22.98 28.76 23.71
CA GLU A 604 -22.09 29.67 24.45
C GLU A 604 -21.86 29.17 25.88
N ALA A 605 -22.93 28.70 26.54
CA ALA A 605 -22.84 28.12 27.89
C ALA A 605 -21.98 26.84 27.92
N TRP A 606 -22.16 25.94 26.95
CA TRP A 606 -21.38 24.71 26.81
C TRP A 606 -19.90 25.01 26.52
N LEU A 607 -19.63 25.96 25.64
CA LEU A 607 -18.28 26.33 25.24
C LEU A 607 -17.51 26.85 26.46
N ASP A 608 -18.10 27.79 27.19
CA ASP A 608 -17.56 28.35 28.41
C ASP A 608 -17.36 27.28 29.52
N GLN A 609 -18.34 26.38 29.72
CA GLN A 609 -18.19 25.23 30.62
C GLN A 609 -17.00 24.33 30.24
N LYS A 610 -16.84 24.00 28.96
CA LYS A 610 -15.74 23.13 28.49
C LYS A 610 -14.39 23.81 28.59
N CYS A 611 -14.29 25.11 28.29
CA CYS A 611 -13.09 25.91 28.49
C CYS A 611 -12.67 25.91 29.96
N ARG A 612 -13.59 26.17 30.90
CA ARG A 612 -13.31 26.09 32.34
C ARG A 612 -12.90 24.69 32.79
N HIS A 613 -13.54 23.66 32.26
CA HIS A 613 -13.19 22.27 32.58
C HIS A 613 -11.78 21.90 32.11
N LEU A 614 -11.42 22.25 30.87
CA LEU A 614 -10.08 22.04 30.32
C LEU A 614 -9.01 22.85 31.07
N TYR A 615 -9.34 24.08 31.49
CA TYR A 615 -8.50 24.90 32.36
C TYR A 615 -8.26 24.23 33.72
N ARG A 616 -9.32 23.80 34.40
CA ARG A 616 -9.23 23.08 35.69
C ARG A 616 -8.45 21.78 35.59
N LEU A 617 -8.63 21.02 34.51
CA LEU A 617 -7.83 19.83 34.25
C LEU A 617 -6.35 20.20 34.09
N SER A 618 -6.04 21.28 33.36
CA SER A 618 -4.65 21.75 33.21
C SER A 618 -4.01 22.21 34.52
N SER A 619 -4.79 22.75 35.47
CA SER A 619 -4.29 23.24 36.77
C SER A 619 -4.24 22.18 37.87
N THR A 620 -5.09 21.14 37.82
CA THR A 620 -5.10 20.02 38.79
C THR A 620 -4.10 18.91 38.45
N LEU A 621 -3.62 18.86 37.21
CA LEU A 621 -2.63 17.88 36.74
C LEU A 621 -1.17 18.18 37.15
N SER A 622 -0.93 19.24 37.93
CA SER A 622 0.36 19.57 38.54
C SER A 622 0.56 18.96 39.93
N THR A 623 -0.48 18.42 40.59
CA THR A 623 -0.44 18.08 42.02
C THR A 623 -0.70 16.62 42.41
N VAL A 624 -0.96 15.70 41.47
CA VAL A 624 -1.33 14.30 41.79
C VAL A 624 -0.23 13.28 41.43
N PRO A 625 0.14 12.32 42.32
CA PRO A 625 1.15 11.30 42.03
C PRO A 625 0.59 10.01 41.40
N SER A 626 1.48 9.33 40.65
CA SER A 626 1.45 7.90 40.25
C SER A 626 0.71 7.45 38.96
N ARG A 627 0.96 6.16 38.65
CA ARG A 627 0.99 5.38 37.40
C ARG A 627 -0.13 5.56 36.35
N ASN A 628 -1.26 6.19 36.70
CA ASN A 628 -2.39 6.44 35.79
C ASN A 628 -2.38 7.85 35.15
N ARG A 629 -1.36 8.67 35.45
CA ARG A 629 -1.21 10.04 34.89
C ARG A 629 -1.25 10.10 33.37
N PHE A 630 -0.66 9.11 32.67
CA PHE A 630 -0.63 9.12 31.21
C PHE A 630 -2.02 8.90 30.62
N TRP A 631 -2.72 7.83 31.01
CA TRP A 631 -4.07 7.52 30.52
C TRP A 631 -5.08 8.60 30.91
N ASN A 632 -5.01 9.14 32.13
CA ASN A 632 -5.89 10.23 32.54
C ASN A 632 -5.56 11.57 31.84
N ARG A 633 -4.29 11.87 31.53
CA ARG A 633 -3.92 13.02 30.68
C ARG A 633 -4.42 12.83 29.25
N PHE A 634 -4.16 11.65 28.68
CA PHE A 634 -4.48 11.35 27.30
C PHE A 634 -5.99 11.31 27.06
N VAL A 635 -6.74 10.55 27.86
CA VAL A 635 -8.19 10.43 27.68
C VAL A 635 -8.91 11.73 28.02
N ASN A 636 -8.64 12.34 29.18
CA ASN A 636 -9.45 13.48 29.62
C ASN A 636 -9.05 14.81 28.97
N HIS A 637 -7.77 15.03 28.63
CA HIS A 637 -7.35 16.28 27.98
C HIS A 637 -7.45 16.19 26.46
N THR A 638 -6.95 15.11 25.85
CA THR A 638 -6.89 15.00 24.38
C THR A 638 -8.29 14.82 23.78
N ILE A 639 -9.11 13.91 24.31
CA ILE A 639 -10.46 13.66 23.76
C ILE A 639 -11.34 14.90 23.92
N HIS A 640 -11.38 15.51 25.11
CA HIS A 640 -12.19 16.71 25.33
C HIS A 640 -11.72 17.90 24.47
N ALA A 641 -10.41 18.08 24.30
CA ALA A 641 -9.88 19.10 23.42
C ALA A 641 -10.24 18.84 21.94
N HIS A 642 -10.19 17.60 21.47
CA HIS A 642 -10.61 17.26 20.11
C HIS A 642 -12.12 17.42 19.92
N VAL A 643 -12.96 17.00 20.86
CA VAL A 643 -14.41 17.24 20.82
C VAL A 643 -14.69 18.73 20.74
N LEU A 644 -14.04 19.56 21.58
CA LEU A 644 -14.17 21.01 21.51
C LEU A 644 -13.78 21.54 20.12
N ARG A 645 -12.63 21.13 19.59
CA ARG A 645 -12.12 21.57 18.28
C ARG A 645 -13.08 21.24 17.14
N PHE A 646 -13.59 20.01 17.07
CA PHE A 646 -14.48 19.59 16.00
C PHE A 646 -15.88 20.22 16.11
N VAL A 647 -16.41 20.35 17.33
CA VAL A 647 -17.69 21.04 17.54
C VAL A 647 -17.56 22.53 17.20
N HIS A 648 -16.48 23.18 17.61
CA HIS A 648 -16.21 24.57 17.24
C HIS A 648 -15.92 24.74 15.74
N PHE A 649 -15.16 23.85 15.13
CA PHE A 649 -14.93 23.84 13.69
C PHE A 649 -16.25 23.79 12.92
N SER A 650 -17.22 22.98 13.37
CA SER A 650 -18.54 22.86 12.73
C SER A 650 -19.41 24.12 12.80
N THR A 651 -19.05 25.09 13.67
CA THR A 651 -19.69 26.41 13.74
C THR A 651 -19.02 27.45 12.84
N GLN A 652 -17.87 27.15 12.23
CA GLN A 652 -17.19 28.01 11.26
C GLN A 652 -17.69 27.69 9.84
N PRO A 653 -18.67 28.43 9.29
CA PRO A 653 -19.39 28.01 8.09
C PRO A 653 -18.48 27.84 6.87
N VAL A 654 -17.60 28.80 6.59
CA VAL A 654 -16.72 28.75 5.41
C VAL A 654 -15.81 27.52 5.47
N LEU A 655 -15.11 27.31 6.59
CA LEU A 655 -14.19 26.18 6.75
C LEU A 655 -14.92 24.84 6.71
N PHE A 656 -16.02 24.72 7.45
CA PHE A 656 -16.77 23.47 7.55
C PHE A 656 -17.39 23.06 6.22
N TYR A 657 -18.09 23.97 5.53
CA TYR A 657 -18.76 23.62 4.27
C TYR A 657 -17.76 23.38 3.14
N LEU A 658 -16.62 24.09 3.08
CA LEU A 658 -15.56 23.78 2.11
C LEU A 658 -15.00 22.37 2.33
N THR A 659 -14.71 21.97 3.57
CA THR A 659 -14.23 20.62 3.87
C THR A 659 -15.29 19.55 3.61
N LEU A 660 -16.55 19.81 3.96
CA LEU A 660 -17.65 18.89 3.69
C LEU A 660 -17.85 18.69 2.18
N ILE A 661 -17.89 19.77 1.40
CA ILE A 661 -18.07 19.70 -0.05
C ILE A 661 -16.91 18.93 -0.67
N PHE A 662 -15.67 19.21 -0.28
CA PHE A 662 -14.51 18.44 -0.74
C PHE A 662 -14.63 16.95 -0.40
N ALA A 663 -15.01 16.61 0.84
CA ALA A 663 -15.23 15.23 1.23
C ALA A 663 -16.29 14.54 0.33
N LEU A 664 -17.45 15.16 0.13
CA LEU A 664 -18.51 14.61 -0.72
C LEU A 664 -18.08 14.51 -2.19
N MET A 665 -17.26 15.44 -2.68
CA MET A 665 -16.70 15.40 -4.03
C MET A 665 -15.82 14.15 -4.25
N LEU A 666 -15.05 13.70 -3.25
CA LEU A 666 -14.19 12.52 -3.37
C LEU A 666 -14.95 11.22 -3.72
N VAL A 667 -16.26 11.16 -3.50
CA VAL A 667 -17.08 9.97 -3.83
C VAL A 667 -18.08 10.21 -4.96
N THR A 668 -18.27 11.46 -5.40
CA THR A 668 -19.33 11.84 -6.36
C THR A 668 -18.82 12.46 -7.66
N VAL A 669 -17.64 13.05 -7.69
CA VAL A 669 -17.12 13.71 -8.90
C VAL A 669 -15.81 13.06 -9.33
N PRO A 670 -15.41 13.20 -10.61
CA PRO A 670 -14.12 12.69 -11.03
C PRO A 670 -12.99 13.43 -10.30
N HIS A 671 -11.96 12.70 -9.92
CA HIS A 671 -10.81 13.29 -9.25
C HIS A 671 -9.99 14.14 -10.19
N PHE A 672 -9.85 13.71 -11.45
CA PHE A 672 -9.17 14.45 -12.53
C PHE A 672 -9.53 13.88 -13.91
N TRP A 673 -9.24 14.66 -14.95
CA TRP A 673 -9.22 14.25 -16.35
C TRP A 673 -7.78 14.00 -16.82
N GLY A 674 -7.55 12.89 -17.52
CA GLY A 674 -6.24 12.50 -18.00
C GLY A 674 -6.27 11.52 -19.16
N ASN A 675 -5.10 11.26 -19.73
CA ASN A 675 -4.88 10.32 -20.82
C ASN A 675 -4.43 8.95 -20.30
N PHE A 676 -5.37 8.04 -20.07
CA PHE A 676 -5.11 6.73 -19.47
C PHE A 676 -4.62 5.70 -20.48
N VAL A 677 -4.93 5.87 -21.76
CA VAL A 677 -4.47 5.00 -22.85
C VAL A 677 -3.88 5.87 -23.97
N PRO A 678 -2.66 6.41 -23.80
CA PRO A 678 -2.05 7.30 -24.79
C PRO A 678 -2.05 6.80 -26.25
N ALA A 679 -1.93 5.50 -26.46
CA ALA A 679 -1.98 4.88 -27.79
C ALA A 679 -3.33 5.05 -28.50
N ALA A 680 -4.43 5.22 -27.75
CA ALA A 680 -5.76 5.41 -28.29
C ALA A 680 -6.06 6.88 -28.68
N GLY A 681 -5.10 7.80 -28.53
CA GLY A 681 -5.29 9.23 -28.81
C GLY A 681 -6.41 9.83 -27.96
N ASP A 682 -7.30 10.61 -28.57
CA ASP A 682 -8.45 11.24 -27.88
C ASP A 682 -9.39 10.21 -27.24
N GLN A 683 -9.41 9.00 -27.78
CA GLN A 683 -10.23 7.89 -27.31
C GLN A 683 -9.72 7.30 -25.98
N GLY A 684 -8.44 7.51 -25.65
CA GLY A 684 -7.81 7.10 -24.40
C GLY A 684 -7.89 8.13 -23.27
N GLN A 685 -8.45 9.30 -23.55
CA GLN A 685 -8.68 10.33 -22.55
C GLN A 685 -9.98 10.10 -21.80
N GLY A 686 -10.00 10.40 -20.51
CA GLY A 686 -11.19 10.21 -19.70
C GLY A 686 -11.09 10.75 -18.28
N TYR A 687 -12.00 10.28 -17.44
CA TYR A 687 -12.18 10.70 -16.07
C TYR A 687 -11.74 9.60 -15.10
N PHE A 688 -10.96 9.99 -14.09
CA PHE A 688 -10.62 9.13 -12.95
C PHE A 688 -11.70 9.25 -11.86
N TYR A 689 -12.39 8.17 -11.54
CA TYR A 689 -13.33 8.09 -10.42
C TYR A 689 -12.80 7.17 -9.32
N LEU A 690 -13.35 7.30 -8.10
CA LEU A 690 -13.16 6.30 -7.05
C LEU A 690 -13.54 4.90 -7.53
N GLN A 691 -14.60 4.78 -8.33
CA GLN A 691 -15.18 3.50 -8.77
C GLN A 691 -14.45 2.86 -9.96
N GLY A 692 -13.64 3.61 -10.71
CA GLY A 692 -12.98 3.15 -11.94
C GLY A 692 -12.53 4.28 -12.85
N ILE A 693 -12.09 3.96 -14.06
CA ILE A 693 -11.81 4.94 -15.11
C ILE A 693 -12.99 4.96 -16.10
N TYR A 694 -13.44 6.16 -16.49
CA TYR A 694 -14.45 6.33 -17.51
C TYR A 694 -13.88 7.04 -18.74
N LEU A 695 -13.92 6.38 -19.89
CA LEU A 695 -13.46 6.89 -21.18
C LEU A 695 -14.69 7.30 -22.03
N PRO A 696 -15.07 8.59 -22.07
CA PRO A 696 -16.31 9.02 -22.71
C PRO A 696 -16.28 8.93 -24.24
N HIS A 697 -15.08 8.93 -24.83
CA HIS A 697 -14.91 8.84 -26.27
C HIS A 697 -14.67 7.40 -26.72
N ALA A 698 -14.39 6.46 -25.83
CA ALA A 698 -14.27 5.04 -26.15
C ALA A 698 -15.64 4.44 -26.50
N GLY A 699 -16.03 4.56 -27.77
CA GLY A 699 -17.33 4.22 -28.37
C GLY A 699 -17.75 2.75 -28.34
N GLY A 700 -17.49 2.00 -27.26
CA GLY A 700 -17.66 0.53 -27.22
C GLY A 700 -16.74 -0.25 -28.16
N HIS A 701 -15.93 0.45 -28.97
CA HIS A 701 -14.99 -0.11 -29.95
C HIS A 701 -13.66 -0.56 -29.34
N LEU A 702 -13.30 -0.10 -28.14
CA LEU A 702 -12.07 -0.51 -27.45
C LEU A 702 -12.20 -1.91 -26.77
N GLY A 703 -13.33 -2.58 -26.97
CA GLY A 703 -13.67 -3.90 -26.44
C GLY A 703 -13.44 -5.03 -27.44
N GLY A 704 -12.37 -4.99 -28.23
CA GLY A 704 -11.92 -6.14 -29.02
C GLY A 704 -11.40 -7.21 -28.05
N GLY A 705 -12.05 -8.37 -28.01
CA GLY A 705 -11.80 -9.46 -27.05
C GLY A 705 -13.12 -10.15 -26.71
N LEU A 706 -13.11 -11.36 -26.16
CA LEU A 706 -14.33 -12.03 -25.68
C LEU A 706 -15.00 -11.12 -24.62
N GLY A 707 -15.97 -10.31 -25.07
CA GLY A 707 -16.65 -9.32 -24.24
C GLY A 707 -16.25 -7.89 -24.55
N ALA A 708 -17.12 -7.19 -25.29
CA ALA A 708 -17.08 -5.74 -25.34
C ALA A 708 -17.28 -5.18 -23.92
N ALA A 709 -16.38 -4.28 -23.51
CA ALA A 709 -16.50 -3.51 -22.29
C ALA A 709 -17.89 -2.85 -22.17
N SER A 710 -18.32 -2.52 -20.95
CA SER A 710 -19.63 -1.89 -20.70
C SER A 710 -19.85 -0.65 -21.58
N VAL A 711 -20.68 -0.81 -22.61
CA VAL A 711 -21.07 0.27 -23.51
C VAL A 711 -22.18 1.08 -22.84
N ASP A 712 -21.86 2.25 -22.30
CA ASP A 712 -22.88 3.17 -21.77
C ASP A 712 -23.54 3.94 -22.92
N HIS A 713 -24.57 3.35 -23.52
CA HIS A 713 -25.38 3.96 -24.59
C HIS A 713 -26.07 5.29 -24.20
N ALA A 714 -26.03 5.71 -22.93
CA ALA A 714 -26.60 6.97 -22.48
C ALA A 714 -25.58 8.12 -22.38
N GLY A 715 -24.28 7.84 -22.49
CA GLY A 715 -23.21 8.84 -22.65
C GLY A 715 -23.00 9.83 -21.49
N PRO A 716 -22.06 10.79 -21.67
CA PRO A 716 -21.65 11.79 -20.67
C PRO A 716 -22.75 12.75 -20.19
N ASP A 717 -23.92 12.80 -20.85
CA ASP A 717 -25.07 13.61 -20.42
C ASP A 717 -25.64 13.20 -19.06
N ARG A 718 -25.41 11.95 -18.61
CA ARG A 718 -25.76 11.52 -17.24
C ARG A 718 -24.72 11.90 -16.20
N VAL A 719 -23.46 12.03 -16.60
CA VAL A 719 -22.35 12.51 -15.76
C VAL A 719 -22.42 14.03 -15.54
N GLY A 720 -23.05 14.78 -16.46
CA GLY A 720 -23.31 16.22 -16.34
C GLY A 720 -24.56 16.61 -15.52
N LYS A 721 -25.55 15.72 -15.37
CA LYS A 721 -26.76 15.97 -14.55
C LYS A 721 -26.47 16.32 -13.07
N PRO A 722 -25.53 15.70 -12.36
CA PRO A 722 -25.17 16.08 -10.99
C PRO A 722 -24.60 17.50 -10.90
N LEU A 723 -23.86 17.98 -11.90
CA LEU A 723 -23.40 19.38 -11.95
C LEU A 723 -24.59 20.34 -12.07
N SER A 724 -25.65 19.96 -12.79
CA SER A 724 -26.89 20.73 -12.82
C SER A 724 -27.63 20.71 -11.47
N VAL A 725 -27.61 19.59 -10.73
CA VAL A 725 -28.19 19.46 -9.38
C VAL A 725 -27.38 20.25 -8.34
N ILE A 726 -26.05 20.23 -8.42
CA ILE A 726 -25.16 21.04 -7.57
C ILE A 726 -25.33 22.53 -7.93
N SER A 727 -25.48 22.87 -9.21
CA SER A 727 -25.79 24.24 -9.63
C SER A 727 -27.15 24.70 -9.12
N GLY A 728 -28.16 23.82 -9.12
CA GLY A 728 -29.49 24.09 -8.57
C GLY A 728 -29.46 24.25 -7.05
N ALA A 729 -28.65 23.45 -6.36
CA ALA A 729 -28.42 23.56 -4.92
C ALA A 729 -27.66 24.85 -4.55
N ILE A 730 -26.66 25.25 -5.33
CA ILE A 730 -25.92 26.51 -5.16
C ILE A 730 -26.80 27.73 -5.49
N ALA A 731 -27.61 27.65 -6.54
CA ALA A 731 -28.58 28.68 -6.91
C ALA A 731 -29.66 28.85 -5.83
N SER A 732 -30.12 27.75 -5.23
CA SER A 732 -31.01 27.73 -4.06
C SER A 732 -30.37 28.36 -2.82
N LEU A 733 -29.10 28.05 -2.54
CA LEU A 733 -28.35 28.57 -1.38
C LEU A 733 -27.93 30.04 -1.52
N THR A 734 -27.76 30.54 -2.75
CA THR A 734 -27.30 31.92 -3.03
C THR A 734 -28.41 32.87 -3.47
N GLY A 735 -29.67 32.39 -3.52
CA GLY A 735 -30.80 33.16 -4.05
C GLY A 735 -30.60 33.58 -5.51
N GLY A 736 -29.89 32.77 -6.30
CA GLY A 736 -29.63 33.01 -7.72
C GLY A 736 -28.58 34.08 -8.05
N ARG A 737 -27.83 34.60 -7.08
CA ARG A 737 -26.86 35.70 -7.32
C ARG A 737 -25.51 35.27 -7.89
N ILE A 738 -25.18 33.98 -7.80
CA ILE A 738 -23.94 33.41 -8.34
C ILE A 738 -24.35 32.22 -9.22
N ALA A 739 -24.56 32.47 -10.51
CA ALA A 739 -24.66 31.42 -11.51
C ALA A 739 -23.97 31.90 -12.80
N PRO A 740 -22.87 31.26 -13.23
CA PRO A 740 -22.58 31.20 -14.66
C PRO A 740 -23.57 30.20 -15.27
N SER A 741 -24.34 30.64 -16.27
CA SER A 741 -25.17 29.74 -17.07
C SER A 741 -24.27 28.80 -17.87
N LEU A 742 -24.02 27.60 -17.36
CA LEU A 742 -23.56 26.49 -18.19
C LEU A 742 -24.77 26.01 -19.00
N SER A 743 -25.12 26.77 -20.05
CA SER A 743 -26.10 26.35 -21.03
C SER A 743 -25.56 25.12 -21.76
N SER A 744 -26.29 24.02 -21.69
CA SER A 744 -26.11 22.85 -22.55
C SER A 744 -26.26 23.27 -24.01
N SER A 745 -25.14 23.48 -24.71
CA SER A 745 -25.13 23.62 -26.16
C SER A 745 -25.38 22.24 -26.79
N GLN A 746 -26.53 22.13 -27.45
CA GLN A 746 -26.88 21.34 -28.64
C GLN A 746 -26.08 20.06 -28.98
N GLU A 747 -26.85 18.98 -29.12
CA GLU A 747 -26.66 17.86 -30.05
C GLU A 747 -25.24 17.27 -30.16
N ALA A 748 -24.74 16.69 -29.07
CA ALA A 748 -23.78 15.60 -29.20
C ALA A 748 -24.58 14.31 -29.43
N ALA A 749 -24.50 13.72 -30.63
CA ALA A 749 -24.92 12.34 -30.84
C ALA A 749 -24.29 11.47 -29.73
N ALA A 750 -25.10 10.69 -29.00
CA ALA A 750 -24.65 9.90 -27.86
C ALA A 750 -23.58 8.89 -28.28
N ILE A 751 -22.32 9.28 -28.19
CA ILE A 751 -21.17 8.36 -28.28
C ILE A 751 -21.12 7.66 -26.93
N ALA A 752 -21.33 6.35 -26.94
CA ALA A 752 -21.33 5.54 -25.73
C ALA A 752 -19.93 5.53 -25.10
N GLY A 753 -19.80 5.86 -23.81
CA GLY A 753 -18.51 5.79 -23.11
C GLY A 753 -18.25 4.39 -22.54
N THR A 754 -17.00 4.12 -22.17
CA THR A 754 -16.57 2.83 -21.61
C THR A 754 -16.07 3.00 -20.17
N TRP A 755 -16.55 2.15 -19.26
CA TRP A 755 -16.00 2.03 -17.91
C TRP A 755 -14.95 0.92 -17.83
N ILE A 756 -13.87 1.20 -17.11
CA ILE A 756 -12.88 0.22 -16.66
C ILE A 756 -13.01 0.13 -15.14
N PRO A 757 -13.71 -0.88 -14.61
CA PRO A 757 -13.79 -1.09 -13.17
C PRO A 757 -12.40 -1.43 -12.63
N MET A 758 -11.93 -0.75 -11.59
CA MET A 758 -10.61 -1.00 -11.03
C MET A 758 -10.61 -0.92 -9.50
N ALA A 759 -9.91 -1.84 -8.85
CA ALA A 759 -9.65 -1.72 -7.42
C ALA A 759 -8.49 -0.74 -7.15
N ASP A 760 -7.61 -0.50 -8.13
CA ASP A 760 -6.48 0.42 -8.07
C ASP A 760 -6.91 1.85 -7.68
N THR A 761 -8.09 2.27 -8.17
CA THR A 761 -8.62 3.62 -7.90
C THR A 761 -8.93 3.82 -6.42
N TRP A 762 -9.40 2.77 -5.73
CA TRP A 762 -9.65 2.80 -4.30
C TRP A 762 -8.35 2.98 -3.52
N MET A 763 -7.28 2.28 -3.91
CA MET A 763 -5.96 2.46 -3.30
C MET A 763 -5.45 3.89 -3.46
N SER A 764 -5.53 4.45 -4.66
CA SER A 764 -5.13 5.85 -4.92
C SER A 764 -5.97 6.85 -4.11
N THR A 765 -7.27 6.56 -3.95
CA THR A 765 -8.18 7.45 -3.23
C THR A 765 -8.00 7.37 -1.71
N ILE A 766 -7.58 6.23 -1.15
CA ILE A 766 -7.18 6.12 0.27
C ILE A 766 -6.07 7.13 0.59
N TRP A 767 -5.06 7.23 -0.27
CA TRP A 767 -3.97 8.20 -0.09
C TRP A 767 -4.47 9.64 -0.14
N THR A 768 -5.40 9.93 -1.05
CA THR A 768 -6.05 11.24 -1.14
C THR A 768 -6.84 11.55 0.15
N VAL A 769 -7.62 10.60 0.68
CA VAL A 769 -8.34 10.79 1.96
C VAL A 769 -7.37 11.02 3.11
N VAL A 770 -6.30 10.23 3.23
CA VAL A 770 -5.35 10.34 4.33
C VAL A 770 -4.63 11.68 4.31
N TYR A 771 -4.01 12.05 3.18
CA TYR A 771 -3.19 13.25 3.11
C TYR A 771 -4.01 14.52 2.86
N ASP A 772 -4.99 14.46 1.97
CA ASP A 772 -5.71 15.66 1.53
C ASP A 772 -6.93 15.92 2.43
N LEU A 773 -7.64 14.90 2.92
CA LEU A 773 -8.77 15.13 3.82
C LEU A 773 -8.37 15.11 5.30
N VAL A 774 -7.82 14.00 5.81
CA VAL A 774 -7.65 13.79 7.26
C VAL A 774 -6.61 14.73 7.86
N ILE A 775 -5.39 14.76 7.32
CA ILE A 775 -4.31 15.60 7.88
C ILE A 775 -4.71 17.08 7.87
N PHE A 776 -5.21 17.58 6.73
CA PHE A 776 -5.63 18.98 6.65
C PHE A 776 -6.88 19.27 7.47
N LEU A 777 -7.85 18.35 7.60
CA LEU A 777 -8.97 18.51 8.54
C LEU A 777 -8.49 18.68 9.98
N TYR A 778 -7.56 17.84 10.45
CA TYR A 778 -6.97 18.00 11.79
C TYR A 778 -6.23 19.33 11.93
N TYR A 779 -5.46 19.75 10.92
CA TYR A 779 -4.78 21.04 10.93
C TYR A 779 -5.76 22.23 10.95
N LEU A 780 -6.81 22.19 10.13
CA LEU A 780 -7.82 23.24 10.05
C LEU A 780 -8.62 23.37 11.35
N THR A 781 -8.96 22.26 12.01
CA THR A 781 -9.64 22.31 13.33
C THR A 781 -8.74 22.92 14.41
N LEU A 782 -7.43 22.65 14.35
CA LEU A 782 -6.44 23.31 15.22
C LEU A 782 -6.38 24.82 14.97
N CYS A 783 -6.44 25.25 13.71
CA CYS A 783 -6.40 26.66 13.33
C CYS A 783 -7.69 27.41 13.65
N ALA A 784 -8.84 26.74 13.47
CA ALA A 784 -10.16 27.30 13.71
C ALA A 784 -10.38 27.62 15.19
N THR A 785 -9.81 26.82 16.10
CA THR A 785 -10.03 26.95 17.54
C THR A 785 -9.17 28.07 18.14
N PRO A 786 -9.77 29.10 18.76
CA PRO A 786 -9.04 30.16 19.48
C PRO A 786 -8.08 29.63 20.54
N SER A 787 -6.93 30.31 20.69
CA SER A 787 -5.90 29.95 21.69
C SER A 787 -6.45 30.01 23.11
N GLY A 788 -7.27 31.01 23.43
CA GLY A 788 -7.86 31.20 24.76
C GLY A 788 -8.78 30.07 25.23
N TYR A 789 -9.22 29.16 24.35
CA TYR A 789 -10.08 28.03 24.73
C TYR A 789 -9.30 26.80 25.22
N LEU A 790 -8.02 26.68 24.86
CA LEU A 790 -7.22 25.48 25.08
C LEU A 790 -5.87 25.75 25.75
N TYR A 791 -5.39 26.99 25.70
CA TYR A 791 -4.06 27.39 26.16
C TYR A 791 -4.20 28.45 27.28
N SER A 792 -3.63 28.17 28.45
CA SER A 792 -3.77 29.02 29.64
C SER A 792 -2.98 30.35 29.49
N PRO A 793 -3.57 31.51 29.80
CA PRO A 793 -2.85 32.79 29.86
C PRO A 793 -1.77 32.84 30.95
N THR A 794 -1.90 32.05 32.02
CA THR A 794 -1.04 32.10 33.22
C THR A 794 0.20 31.19 33.16
N ASN A 795 0.41 30.46 32.07
CA ASN A 795 1.59 29.61 31.89
C ASN A 795 2.40 30.05 30.65
N PRO A 796 3.54 30.73 30.84
CA PRO A 796 4.31 31.29 29.73
C PRO A 796 4.86 30.23 28.75
N HIS A 797 5.04 28.98 29.19
CA HIS A 797 5.43 27.87 28.32
C HIS A 797 4.28 27.27 27.49
N ARG A 798 3.02 27.70 27.71
CA ARG A 798 1.82 27.24 26.96
C ARG A 798 1.15 28.33 26.12
N LEU A 799 1.73 29.52 26.02
CA LEU A 799 1.12 30.67 25.31
C LEU A 799 0.92 30.47 23.80
N ARG A 800 1.65 29.55 23.17
CA ARG A 800 1.60 29.35 21.71
C ARG A 800 0.81 28.09 21.33
N PRO A 801 -0.28 28.21 20.54
CA PRO A 801 -0.97 27.06 19.98
C PRO A 801 -0.03 26.13 19.21
N TYR A 802 -0.22 24.82 19.33
CA TYR A 802 0.67 23.83 18.70
C TYR A 802 0.78 24.01 17.18
N HIS A 803 -0.28 24.41 16.50
CA HIS A 803 -0.27 24.66 15.05
C HIS A 803 0.55 25.91 14.63
N ARG A 804 0.96 26.74 15.60
CA ARG A 804 1.78 27.94 15.37
C ARG A 804 3.28 27.71 15.62
N THR A 805 3.69 26.56 16.13
CA THR A 805 5.11 26.26 16.27
C THR A 805 5.74 26.11 14.90
N TRP A 806 6.99 26.58 14.76
CA TRP A 806 7.67 26.60 13.47
C TRP A 806 7.79 25.20 12.86
N TYR A 807 8.08 24.18 13.66
CA TYR A 807 8.23 22.80 13.18
C TYR A 807 6.91 22.18 12.71
N VAL A 808 5.77 22.50 13.31
CA VAL A 808 4.45 22.05 12.81
C VAL A 808 4.12 22.75 11.49
N ARG A 809 4.43 24.04 11.36
CA ARG A 809 4.24 24.78 10.10
C ARG A 809 5.14 24.24 8.99
N CYS A 810 6.42 23.97 9.28
CA CYS A 810 7.34 23.34 8.33
C CYS A 810 6.86 21.93 7.96
N LEU A 811 6.37 21.14 8.91
CA LEU A 811 5.80 19.82 8.63
C LEU A 811 4.58 19.92 7.69
N MET A 812 3.63 20.81 7.98
CA MET A 812 2.44 20.99 7.13
C MET A 812 2.80 21.53 5.75
N PHE A 813 3.74 22.47 5.67
CA PHE A 813 4.26 22.96 4.38
C PHE A 813 4.97 21.84 3.60
N GLY A 814 5.78 21.02 4.27
CA GLY A 814 6.44 19.87 3.66
C GLY A 814 5.43 18.83 3.12
N ILE A 815 4.38 18.53 3.87
CA ILE A 815 3.27 17.66 3.41
C ILE A 815 2.56 18.30 2.22
N TRP A 816 2.22 19.59 2.30
CA TRP A 816 1.57 20.30 1.19
C TRP A 816 2.45 20.31 -0.08
N MET A 817 3.74 20.60 0.04
CA MET A 817 4.71 20.53 -1.06
C MET A 817 4.81 19.12 -1.64
N PHE A 818 4.91 18.09 -0.80
CA PHE A 818 4.90 16.69 -1.22
C PHE A 818 3.65 16.34 -2.02
N ARG A 819 2.48 16.84 -1.60
CA ARG A 819 1.21 16.65 -2.32
C ARG A 819 1.17 17.41 -3.63
N CYS A 820 1.68 18.64 -3.71
CA CYS A 820 1.85 19.36 -4.97
C CYS A 820 2.76 18.58 -5.94
N CYS A 821 3.89 18.04 -5.48
CA CYS A 821 4.77 17.19 -6.29
C CYS A 821 4.04 15.92 -6.78
N SER A 822 3.20 15.31 -5.93
CA SER A 822 2.41 14.13 -6.32
C SER A 822 1.42 14.43 -7.46
N VAL A 823 0.80 15.62 -7.44
CA VAL A 823 -0.07 16.08 -8.53
C VAL A 823 0.74 16.28 -9.82
N LEU A 824 1.92 16.88 -9.74
CA LEU A 824 2.81 17.06 -10.90
C LEU A 824 3.26 15.72 -11.49
N MET A 825 3.59 14.73 -10.66
CA MET A 825 3.90 13.38 -11.13
C MET A 825 2.70 12.72 -11.83
N THR A 826 1.49 12.94 -11.31
CA THR A 826 0.25 12.41 -11.94
C THR A 826 0.00 13.12 -13.28
N ALA A 827 0.31 14.41 -13.38
CA ALA A 827 0.24 15.18 -14.62
C ALA A 827 1.32 14.77 -15.64
N GLU A 828 2.49 14.32 -15.19
CA GLU A 828 3.53 13.75 -16.06
C GLU A 828 3.07 12.44 -16.69
N LEU A 829 2.37 11.60 -15.93
CA LEU A 829 1.84 10.31 -16.39
C LEU A 829 0.61 10.45 -17.31
N TYR A 830 -0.34 11.31 -16.95
CA TYR A 830 -1.66 11.38 -17.59
C TYR A 830 -1.92 12.70 -18.34
N GLY A 831 -0.93 13.57 -18.41
CA GLY A 831 -1.01 14.84 -19.11
C GLY A 831 -1.32 16.04 -18.21
N PRO A 832 -1.06 17.27 -18.70
CA PRO A 832 -1.14 18.49 -17.90
C PRO A 832 -2.55 18.81 -17.39
N SER A 833 -3.59 18.22 -18.00
CA SER A 833 -4.99 18.42 -17.61
C SER A 833 -5.31 18.03 -16.18
N VAL A 834 -4.54 17.11 -15.61
CA VAL A 834 -4.64 16.70 -14.21
C VAL A 834 -4.55 17.90 -13.27
N VAL A 835 -3.71 18.89 -13.60
CA VAL A 835 -3.47 20.05 -12.73
C VAL A 835 -4.74 20.90 -12.57
N TRP A 836 -5.44 21.24 -13.65
CA TRP A 836 -6.61 22.13 -13.57
C TRP A 836 -7.94 21.41 -13.39
N SER A 837 -8.07 20.16 -13.83
CA SER A 837 -9.28 19.34 -13.62
C SER A 837 -9.30 18.66 -12.25
N GLY A 838 -8.14 18.59 -11.57
CA GLY A 838 -7.94 17.87 -10.33
C GLY A 838 -8.67 18.48 -9.13
N ILE A 839 -9.66 17.79 -8.55
CA ILE A 839 -10.33 18.26 -7.32
C ILE A 839 -9.35 18.37 -6.15
N GLY A 840 -8.36 17.47 -6.09
CA GLY A 840 -7.28 17.51 -5.12
C GLY A 840 -6.40 18.75 -5.29
N THR A 841 -6.15 19.19 -6.53
CA THR A 841 -5.39 20.42 -6.79
C THR A 841 -6.10 21.65 -6.26
N TRP A 842 -7.40 21.79 -6.54
CA TRP A 842 -8.20 22.92 -6.04
C TRP A 842 -8.29 22.91 -4.51
N TRP A 843 -8.41 21.73 -3.91
CA TRP A 843 -8.35 21.60 -2.46
C TRP A 843 -6.99 22.05 -1.90
N LEU A 844 -5.87 21.67 -2.51
CA LEU A 844 -4.54 22.13 -2.10
C LEU A 844 -4.37 23.65 -2.25
N VAL A 845 -4.98 24.28 -3.27
CA VAL A 845 -5.02 25.74 -3.41
C VAL A 845 -5.80 26.37 -2.25
N VAL A 846 -6.98 25.84 -1.92
CA VAL A 846 -7.81 26.31 -0.81
C VAL A 846 -7.05 26.15 0.52
N VAL A 847 -6.47 24.99 0.78
CA VAL A 847 -5.68 24.72 1.99
C VAL A 847 -4.46 25.64 2.07
N GLY A 848 -3.72 25.82 0.97
CA GLY A 848 -2.57 26.72 0.90
C GLY A 848 -2.96 28.16 1.19
N TRP A 849 -4.07 28.63 0.62
CA TRP A 849 -4.63 29.96 0.91
C TRP A 849 -5.06 30.09 2.37
N LEU A 850 -5.73 29.09 2.93
CA LEU A 850 -6.13 29.07 4.35
C LEU A 850 -4.91 29.07 5.28
N MET A 851 -3.87 28.30 4.96
CA MET A 851 -2.60 28.28 5.71
C MET A 851 -1.93 29.67 5.68
N PHE A 852 -1.91 30.33 4.53
CA PHE A 852 -1.40 31.69 4.40
C PHE A 852 -2.23 32.70 5.20
N MET A 853 -3.56 32.68 5.04
CA MET A 853 -4.47 33.60 5.73
C MET A 853 -4.44 33.41 7.25
N VAL A 854 -4.41 32.17 7.75
CA VAL A 854 -4.28 31.88 9.18
C VAL A 854 -2.91 32.31 9.71
N GLY A 855 -1.85 32.17 8.91
CA GLY A 855 -0.51 32.67 9.22
C GLY A 855 -0.43 34.19 9.30
N TRP A 856 -1.15 34.90 8.44
CA TRP A 856 -1.09 36.35 8.26
C TRP A 856 -2.10 37.14 9.14
N SER A 857 -3.35 36.69 9.21
CA SER A 857 -4.48 37.42 9.81
C SER A 857 -4.36 37.62 11.32
N ARG A 858 -3.88 36.62 12.07
CA ARG A 858 -3.87 36.67 13.54
C ARG A 858 -2.57 37.18 14.16
N SER A 859 -1.54 37.49 13.35
CA SER A 859 -0.35 38.23 13.80
C SER A 859 -0.67 39.70 14.13
N ARG A 860 -1.76 40.26 13.58
CA ARG A 860 -2.21 41.64 13.87
C ARG A 860 -2.95 41.75 15.20
N ASN A 861 -3.95 40.92 15.44
CA ASN A 861 -4.69 40.93 16.71
C ASN A 861 -3.79 40.65 17.94
N GLU A 862 -2.66 39.96 17.77
CA GLU A 862 -1.71 39.71 18.86
C GLU A 862 -0.81 40.93 19.13
N LYS A 863 -0.53 41.76 18.11
CA LYS A 863 0.06 43.09 18.33
C LYS A 863 -0.92 43.98 19.08
N ASP A 864 -2.20 43.92 18.75
CA ASP A 864 -3.24 44.71 19.42
C ASP A 864 -3.52 44.19 20.85
N ILE A 865 -3.53 42.88 21.09
CA ILE A 865 -3.69 42.31 22.44
C ILE A 865 -2.46 42.54 23.31
N ILE A 866 -1.24 42.48 22.74
CA ILE A 866 -0.01 42.83 23.45
C ILE A 866 0.07 44.34 23.69
N SER A 867 -0.43 45.19 22.77
CA SER A 867 -0.47 46.64 22.99
C SER A 867 -1.53 47.03 24.03
N LEU A 868 -2.72 46.41 24.01
CA LEU A 868 -3.76 46.59 25.03
C LEU A 868 -3.26 46.16 26.42
N ARG A 869 -2.44 45.10 26.49
CA ARG A 869 -1.80 44.67 27.75
C ARG A 869 -0.69 45.62 28.20
N GLY A 870 0.06 46.21 27.26
CA GLY A 870 1.02 47.27 27.57
C GLY A 870 0.35 48.55 28.07
N GLU A 871 -0.86 48.86 27.59
CA GLU A 871 -1.69 49.97 28.06
C GLU A 871 -2.34 49.66 29.42
N GLU A 872 -2.80 48.44 29.67
CA GLU A 872 -3.32 47.99 30.99
C GLU A 872 -2.22 47.95 32.06
N GLU A 873 -1.03 47.39 31.76
CA GLU A 873 0.11 47.38 32.68
C GLU A 873 0.60 48.81 32.98
N ALA A 874 0.61 49.72 31.99
CA ALA A 874 0.92 51.13 32.21
C ALA A 874 -0.15 51.86 33.04
N SER A 875 -1.43 51.50 32.87
CA SER A 875 -2.57 52.01 33.66
C SER A 875 -2.49 51.54 35.12
N GLU A 876 -2.21 50.27 35.36
CA GLU A 876 -2.04 49.71 36.71
C GLU A 876 -0.85 50.34 37.44
N GLU A 877 0.26 50.57 36.74
CA GLU A 877 1.45 51.23 37.28
C GLU A 877 1.17 52.71 37.63
N GLN A 878 0.38 53.40 36.80
CA GLN A 878 -0.05 54.78 37.05
C GLN A 878 -1.06 54.89 38.21
N THR A 879 -1.90 53.86 38.40
CA THR A 879 -2.85 53.76 39.52
C THR A 879 -2.13 53.44 40.83
N MET A 880 -1.13 52.55 40.81
CA MET A 880 -0.25 52.29 41.97
C MET A 880 0.58 53.52 42.38
N MET A 881 1.02 54.34 41.42
CA MET A 881 1.71 55.60 41.70
C MET A 881 0.78 56.62 42.36
N MET A 882 -0.48 56.73 41.92
CA MET A 882 -1.47 57.61 42.55
C MET A 882 -1.91 57.14 43.94
N ASP A 883 -2.04 55.83 44.15
CA ASP A 883 -2.35 55.25 45.47
C ASP A 883 -1.19 55.40 46.46
N ASN A 884 0.06 55.34 45.98
CA ASN A 884 1.24 55.66 46.80
C ASN A 884 1.32 57.15 47.17
N GLU A 885 0.97 58.08 46.28
CA GLU A 885 0.87 59.51 46.62
C GLU A 885 -0.28 59.81 47.61
N ALA A 886 -1.42 59.11 47.48
CA ALA A 886 -2.53 59.21 48.42
C ALA A 886 -2.20 58.60 49.80
N GLY A 887 -1.44 57.49 49.84
CA GLY A 887 -0.91 56.87 51.05
C GLY A 887 0.10 57.76 51.78
N THR A 888 0.98 58.42 51.02
CA THR A 888 2.00 59.34 51.56
C THR A 888 1.37 60.60 52.16
N ARG A 889 0.28 61.14 51.57
CA ARG A 889 -0.51 62.23 52.17
C ARG A 889 -1.28 61.82 53.44
N ARG A 890 -1.66 60.56 53.57
CA ARG A 890 -2.39 60.04 54.75
C ARG A 890 -1.47 59.77 55.95
N GLN A 891 -0.21 59.42 55.70
CA GLN A 891 0.83 59.30 56.74
C GLN A 891 1.25 60.66 57.31
N VAL A 892 1.35 61.71 56.49
CA VAL A 892 1.75 63.06 56.97
C VAL A 892 0.68 63.71 57.88
N LEU A 893 -0.62 63.39 57.71
CA LEU A 893 -1.71 63.89 58.55
C LEU A 893 -1.88 63.13 59.88
N THR A 894 -1.37 61.90 60.00
CA THR A 894 -1.48 61.09 61.22
C THR A 894 -0.30 61.33 62.19
N THR A 895 0.88 61.73 61.69
CA THR A 895 2.04 62.08 62.53
C THR A 895 1.90 63.44 63.23
N THR A 896 1.08 64.36 62.72
CA THR A 896 0.82 65.67 63.37
C THR A 896 -0.19 65.56 64.52
N TYR A 897 -1.06 64.54 64.54
CA TYR A 897 -2.08 64.36 65.60
C TYR A 897 -1.56 63.61 66.84
N GLN A 898 -0.54 62.75 66.71
CA GLN A 898 0.06 62.05 67.85
C GLN A 898 1.12 62.87 68.61
N HIS A 899 1.48 64.07 68.12
CA HIS A 899 2.41 64.98 68.79
C HIS A 899 1.73 66.00 69.73
N GLN A 900 0.39 66.05 69.80
CA GLN A 900 -0.34 66.92 70.74
C GLN A 900 -0.86 66.22 72.01
N GLU A 901 -0.81 64.89 72.11
CA GLU A 901 -1.34 64.16 73.28
C GLU A 901 -0.25 63.65 74.26
N LYS A 902 1.03 63.99 73.99
CA LYS A 902 2.17 63.73 74.90
C LYS A 902 2.73 65.01 75.54
N ILE A 903 1.89 66.04 75.66
CA ILE A 903 2.07 67.20 76.56
C ILE A 903 0.81 67.28 77.45
N ARG A 904 0.58 66.25 78.26
CA ARG A 904 -0.28 66.28 79.46
C ARG A 904 -0.09 64.94 80.17
N LEU A 905 0.31 65.01 81.44
CA LEU A 905 0.80 63.97 82.36
C LEU A 905 2.33 64.08 82.53
N VAL A 906 2.87 65.26 82.86
CA VAL A 906 2.91 65.94 84.18
C VAL A 906 4.08 65.45 85.04
N SER A 907 4.89 66.44 85.40
CA SER A 907 5.76 66.53 86.58
C SER A 907 5.56 65.46 87.67
N SER A 908 6.66 64.82 88.04
CA SER A 908 7.18 64.97 89.40
C SER A 908 8.62 64.49 89.40
N ASP A 909 9.52 65.46 89.57
CA ASP A 909 10.91 65.26 89.99
C ASP A 909 11.00 64.42 91.26
N TRP A 910 12.15 63.80 91.50
CA TRP A 910 13.03 64.04 92.67
C TRP A 910 14.27 63.13 92.52
N VAL A 911 15.49 63.69 92.37
CA VAL A 911 16.50 63.92 93.46
C VAL A 911 17.14 62.58 93.90
N ASN A 912 18.46 62.33 93.94
CA ASN A 912 19.60 63.19 94.25
C ASN A 912 20.95 62.52 93.86
N THR A 913 21.94 63.37 93.54
CA THR A 913 23.39 63.35 93.87
C THR A 913 24.18 62.05 94.13
N ASN A 914 25.28 61.94 93.36
CA ASN A 914 26.72 61.80 93.71
C ASN A 914 27.29 60.58 94.48
N GLY A 915 28.45 60.11 93.97
CA GLY A 915 29.60 59.56 94.73
C GLY A 915 29.77 58.04 94.60
N VAL A 916 30.57 57.51 93.66
CA VAL A 916 32.04 57.23 93.70
C VAL A 916 32.46 56.04 94.62
N GLU A 917 33.08 55.04 93.98
CA GLU A 917 34.15 54.06 94.37
C GLU A 917 33.82 52.68 93.75
N GLU A 918 34.57 52.27 92.71
CA GLU A 918 35.60 51.20 92.73
C GLU A 918 35.07 49.79 93.03
N GLU A 919 35.15 48.87 92.07
CA GLU A 919 35.91 47.60 92.16
C GLU A 919 35.67 46.68 90.94
N GLU A 920 36.64 45.79 90.75
CA GLU A 920 36.97 44.93 89.61
C GLU A 920 36.13 43.63 89.48
N GLU A 921 36.35 42.97 88.32
CA GLU A 921 36.41 41.50 88.11
C GLU A 921 35.13 40.64 88.32
N ASP A 922 34.59 40.06 87.23
CA ASP A 922 34.97 38.72 86.74
C ASP A 922 33.92 38.11 85.77
N ASP A 923 34.49 37.46 84.74
CA ASP A 923 34.16 36.17 84.12
C ASP A 923 32.83 35.89 83.38
N ASP A 924 33.03 35.68 82.06
CA ASP A 924 32.71 34.50 81.24
C ASP A 924 31.27 34.09 80.82
N GLU A 925 31.26 33.69 79.54
CA GLU A 925 30.37 32.75 78.85
C GLU A 925 28.88 33.11 78.65
N SER A 926 28.50 33.40 77.40
CA SER A 926 27.97 32.38 76.47
C SER A 926 27.10 33.00 75.35
N ASP A 927 27.50 32.62 74.13
CA ASP A 927 26.69 32.16 73.00
C ASP A 927 25.66 33.04 72.24
N GLU A 928 25.92 33.01 70.92
CA GLU A 928 25.01 32.97 69.78
C GLU A 928 24.32 34.26 69.28
N GLU A 929 24.86 34.74 68.14
CA GLU A 929 24.19 34.88 66.82
C GLU A 929 22.72 35.33 66.80
N HIS A 930 22.27 36.28 65.98
CA HIS A 930 22.73 36.64 64.64
C HIS A 930 22.08 37.98 64.23
N ASP A 931 22.89 38.73 63.48
CA ASP A 931 22.67 40.04 62.90
C ASP A 931 21.85 40.03 61.59
N SER A 932 21.15 41.12 61.30
CA SER A 932 21.09 41.70 59.96
C SER A 932 20.67 43.18 59.98
N GLY A 933 21.47 44.07 59.38
CA GLY A 933 20.98 45.39 58.92
C GLY A 933 21.98 46.52 58.63
N VAL A 934 22.76 46.41 57.55
CA VAL A 934 23.04 47.43 56.48
C VAL A 934 23.35 48.91 56.86
N ASN A 935 24.48 49.46 56.36
CA ASN A 935 24.52 50.62 55.42
C ASN A 935 25.94 51.11 55.06
N GLY A 936 26.11 51.68 53.85
CA GLY A 936 27.27 52.52 53.51
C GLY A 936 27.41 52.88 52.02
N THR A 937 27.42 54.17 51.70
CA THR A 937 27.12 54.88 50.43
C THR A 937 28.33 55.52 49.69
N TYR A 938 28.07 56.01 48.45
CA TYR A 938 28.62 57.21 47.71
C TYR A 938 29.60 57.06 46.49
N SER A 939 29.09 57.43 45.29
CA SER A 939 29.53 58.38 44.19
C SER A 939 31.01 58.49 43.73
N ASP A 940 31.43 58.94 42.52
CA ASP A 940 30.86 59.43 41.24
C ASP A 940 31.99 59.64 40.18
N GLU A 941 31.61 59.88 38.91
CA GLU A 941 32.35 60.53 37.76
C GLU A 941 33.54 59.79 37.09
N THR A 942 33.76 59.73 35.75
CA THR A 942 33.64 60.73 34.66
C THR A 942 33.69 60.08 33.25
N LYS A 943 33.16 60.78 32.22
CA LYS A 943 33.19 60.49 30.76
C LYS A 943 34.54 60.83 30.08
N ALA A 944 34.88 60.18 28.95
CA ALA A 944 35.27 60.84 27.67
C ALA A 944 35.60 59.84 26.52
N LEU A 945 35.23 60.24 25.30
CA LEU A 945 35.42 59.61 23.98
C LEU A 945 36.87 59.68 23.47
N LEU A 946 37.28 58.78 22.56
CA LEU A 946 37.89 59.11 21.25
C LEU A 946 38.09 57.88 20.33
N ASN A 947 38.14 58.20 19.04
CA ASN A 947 38.09 57.38 17.82
C ASN A 947 39.16 56.28 17.61
N GLY A 948 38.76 55.25 16.85
CA GLY A 948 39.30 55.02 15.50
C GLY A 948 40.24 53.83 15.27
N GLY A 949 39.90 53.01 14.25
CA GLY A 949 40.89 52.55 13.27
C GLY A 949 41.32 51.08 13.26
N SER A 950 40.74 50.35 12.31
CA SER A 950 41.42 49.49 11.31
C SER A 950 42.29 48.28 11.69
N ASN A 951 41.94 47.18 11.01
CA ASN A 951 42.78 46.23 10.27
C ASN A 951 43.57 45.12 10.98
N ASP A 952 43.26 43.93 10.45
CA ASP A 952 44.15 42.84 10.03
C ASP A 952 44.91 41.98 11.03
N ALA A 953 44.66 40.68 10.83
CA ALA A 953 45.60 39.58 10.72
C ALA A 953 46.35 39.10 11.98
N GLY A 954 46.51 37.77 12.02
CA GLY A 954 47.67 37.17 12.65
C GLY A 954 47.36 36.19 13.77
N ASP A 955 47.26 34.92 13.38
CA ASP A 955 48.05 33.84 13.94
C ASP A 955 48.19 33.69 15.47
N SER A 956 47.66 32.55 15.90
CA SER A 956 48.42 31.49 16.60
C SER A 956 48.54 31.50 18.12
N VAL A 957 48.64 30.25 18.60
CA VAL A 957 49.20 29.76 19.88
C VAL A 957 48.20 29.41 20.99
N ASP A 958 47.72 28.18 20.90
CA ASP A 958 47.44 27.23 21.99
C ASP A 958 48.69 27.03 22.89
N PRO A 959 48.62 26.56 24.17
CA PRO A 959 48.32 25.13 24.39
C PRO A 959 47.73 24.71 25.77
N VAL A 960 47.56 23.37 25.91
CA VAL A 960 47.50 22.52 27.13
C VAL A 960 46.07 22.21 27.60
N GLN A 961 45.53 20.97 27.75
CA GLN A 961 46.03 19.58 27.95
C GLN A 961 44.88 18.57 27.63
N ALA A 962 45.13 17.44 26.94
CA ALA A 962 45.17 16.04 27.45
C ALA A 962 43.90 15.15 27.23
N LEU A 963 44.00 14.15 26.32
CA LEU A 963 43.97 12.67 26.53
C LEU A 963 42.55 12.06 26.34
N GLU A 964 42.25 10.97 25.62
CA GLU A 964 42.96 9.77 25.11
C GLU A 964 42.13 9.12 23.96
N ALA A 965 42.75 8.75 22.81
CA ALA A 965 43.09 7.38 22.32
C ALA A 965 41.89 6.50 21.81
N GLY A 966 41.92 5.76 20.70
CA GLY A 966 42.90 5.39 19.67
C GLY A 966 42.28 4.25 18.83
N ALA A 967 42.47 4.14 17.50
CA ALA A 967 43.50 3.32 16.82
C ALA A 967 42.79 2.39 15.78
N ASN A 968 43.34 1.95 14.64
CA ASN A 968 44.63 2.14 14.00
C ASN A 968 44.57 1.73 12.52
N LYS A 969 45.40 2.40 11.70
CA LYS A 969 45.80 2.03 10.34
C LYS A 969 47.24 1.48 10.40
N LYS A 970 47.65 0.63 9.46
CA LYS A 970 49.07 0.30 9.15
C LYS A 970 49.26 0.49 7.64
N ARG A 971 50.39 0.92 7.06
CA ARG A 971 51.72 1.31 7.57
C ARG A 971 52.50 2.00 6.42
N ARG A 972 53.21 3.11 6.75
CA ARG A 972 54.63 3.44 6.49
C ARG A 972 55.27 3.23 5.09
N HIS A 973 55.75 4.32 4.44
CA HIS A 973 57.14 4.88 4.40
C HIS A 973 58.00 4.25 3.29
N GLN A 974 58.90 4.93 2.54
CA GLN A 974 59.77 6.07 2.87
C GLN A 974 60.44 6.65 1.59
N ARG A 975 60.70 7.98 1.59
CA ARG A 975 61.86 8.74 1.05
C ARG A 975 62.35 8.62 -0.41
N GLY A 976 62.47 9.79 -1.07
CA GLY A 976 63.80 10.28 -1.53
C GLY A 976 63.96 10.82 -2.96
N ARG A 977 63.79 12.15 -3.11
CA ARG A 977 64.52 13.11 -4.00
C ARG A 977 64.91 12.77 -5.46
N GLY A 978 64.41 13.61 -6.38
CA GLY A 978 65.26 14.46 -7.25
C GLY A 978 65.33 14.12 -8.75
N GLY A 979 64.70 14.94 -9.60
CA GLY A 979 64.97 15.00 -11.05
C GLY A 979 63.76 15.37 -11.92
N LYS A 980 63.71 16.60 -12.43
CA LYS A 980 62.91 17.06 -13.59
C LYS A 980 63.92 17.49 -14.69
N PRO A 981 63.57 17.71 -15.99
CA PRO A 981 62.24 17.80 -16.62
C PRO A 981 62.11 17.12 -18.00
N ALA A 982 60.91 17.24 -18.60
CA ALA A 982 60.63 17.60 -20.00
C ALA A 982 59.76 16.62 -20.83
N GLN A 983 58.54 17.11 -21.09
CA GLN A 983 57.80 17.11 -22.36
C GLN A 983 57.46 15.79 -23.06
N SER A 984 56.19 15.38 -22.96
CA SER A 984 55.21 15.50 -24.07
C SER A 984 53.79 15.16 -23.58
N LYS A 985 52.82 16.04 -23.87
CA LYS A 985 51.36 15.88 -23.69
C LYS A 985 50.78 14.84 -24.73
N PRO A 986 49.45 14.67 -24.87
CA PRO A 986 48.48 14.08 -23.93
C PRO A 986 47.50 13.10 -24.64
N HIS A 987 46.68 12.40 -23.85
CA HIS A 987 45.23 12.17 -24.02
C HIS A 987 44.83 11.24 -22.85
N VAL A 988 43.88 11.57 -21.98
CA VAL A 988 42.49 12.01 -22.22
C VAL A 988 42.14 13.26 -21.42
#